data_AF-A0A942DN57-F1
#
_entry.id   AF-A0A942DN57-F1
#
_cell.length_a   1.000
_cell.length_b   1.000
_cell.length_c   1.000
_cell.angle_alpha   90.00
_cell.angle_beta   90.00
_cell.angle_gamma   90.00
#
_symmetry.space_group_name_H-M   'P 1'
#
loop_
_entity.id
_entity.type
_entity.pdbx_description
1 polymer ?
#
loop_
_entity_poly.entity_id
_entity_poly.type
_entity_poly.pdbx_seq_one_letter_code
_entity_poly.pdbx_strand_id
1 'polypeptide(L)'
;MNRASVFTRGLVVACTVVLCASAMAAGTAQYSSIDLNNLRVTNRAQCAIDSETPADSAFLILDGFNSGKMTYMLASSLGMDPVAMSADGMKEFRLAVSHLTLKIMQKLENGNLPLLPMNLKTNPLKNYQNVVRLCDKKPYCADLNGYLSGIWSLSENEKIISKSPEWKKLDTFSSANFLPAKTLGRIGCYYLKRFSPLQGHLQNTGLDQAVLQEMAVAVMEQEKYITTCYDQDPELDSRNAAMQIDLKVLNQDQWKAFGYDYWNSVKIYLSWAWRNSGIPSEMSQRFGIVFKSIALEESMMFIPNGCKSITKPACDNEHISLNSLREIAKAGDKPTEHSNDSPQKPEQGLIEHGARAVNDDFLGTQAYDSASEWVANFRKHFVQNRGLMKTRLATAVQFMNILMESLTAEEVVEYVKPLALNPNPSSIQRDELYYLCTEIRLAGDKRIDFMKTDIDNLSRLNSMEKAFESSRHSMTEFVTYFDKLAVGILPLCDQLEKTNIWNAANYTVNKAGFYDWSKEILNIKAVDDEGKPLTYTPAVYGSPLLTWSSGDPVCVSGIDCSRIAVKSLVDLYSVAVYADAFLPISSNAASPDVFNPYSELKACKIYDPWFATKRANKRLASDLASTFAFGWNFLPIYMDNDFTPDTVTSFKKLVDGGKLQFDPQIDKGKMQMAVVADLGPLVGAPCAISIAPNSAKKFDFYAFKGISVNYCNAKNDGEVHATGPNDVTPQTPKTYSYCGGCSMNFVGIATAASSSAAFGLNPIKFGIYLFRSIHRFITAKKDQVNIPRSYDVNLNYVADAYQRYGEIPKSCVDMLGQGLRCFDDMCGAKAADYFEKRTGGKVTKIHVIGSNGSPAHGGDPFDDNSVSKTAWITSNLCSGQITMPFQCRSNGSGFYATDRTPIRGATEKCRGKKF
;
A
#
# COMPACT_ATOMS: atom_id res chain seq x y z
N MET A 1 1.09 -75.13 1.26
CA MET A 1 2.17 -75.81 2.00
C MET A 1 2.42 -74.97 3.26
N ASN A 2 1.72 -75.25 4.37
CA ASN A 2 2.13 -76.13 5.50
C ASN A 2 3.47 -75.69 6.10
N ARG A 3 3.65 -75.32 7.38
CA ARG A 3 2.97 -75.61 8.67
C ARG A 3 3.41 -74.52 9.70
N ALA A 4 2.53 -73.93 10.52
CA ALA A 4 2.11 -74.32 11.89
C ALA A 4 3.18 -74.04 12.99
N SER A 5 2.94 -73.56 14.22
CA SER A 5 1.73 -73.29 15.02
C SER A 5 2.11 -72.82 16.46
N VAL A 6 1.37 -71.84 17.02
CA VAL A 6 0.70 -71.87 18.37
C VAL A 6 1.60 -71.79 19.65
N PHE A 7 1.37 -71.02 20.74
CA PHE A 7 0.21 -70.97 21.68
C PHE A 7 0.18 -69.66 22.52
N THR A 8 -1.04 -69.22 22.79
CA THR A 8 -1.55 -68.20 23.73
C THR A 8 -1.32 -68.49 25.22
N ARG A 9 -1.22 -67.44 26.07
CA ARG A 9 -1.87 -67.35 27.40
C ARG A 9 -2.11 -65.87 27.78
N GLY A 10 -3.36 -65.55 28.11
CA GLY A 10 -3.75 -64.31 28.75
C GLY A 10 -3.86 -64.43 30.27
N LEU A 11 -3.91 -63.29 30.96
CA LEU A 11 -4.59 -63.16 32.25
C LEU A 11 -5.04 -61.70 32.44
N VAL A 12 -6.34 -61.53 32.67
CA VAL A 12 -7.06 -60.33 33.08
C VAL A 12 -7.05 -60.28 34.61
N VAL A 13 -6.68 -59.17 35.26
CA VAL A 13 -7.22 -58.75 36.57
C VAL A 13 -7.11 -57.21 36.74
N ALA A 14 -8.28 -56.58 36.85
CA ALA A 14 -8.66 -55.37 37.59
C ALA A 14 -7.72 -54.16 37.65
N CYS A 15 -8.09 -53.07 36.96
CA CYS A 15 -7.74 -51.72 37.39
C CYS A 15 -9.02 -51.01 37.87
N THR A 16 -9.07 -50.83 39.18
CA THR A 16 -10.15 -50.27 39.97
C THR A 16 -10.51 -48.86 39.51
N VAL A 17 -11.78 -48.65 39.19
CA VAL A 17 -12.39 -47.32 39.06
C VAL A 17 -12.38 -46.67 40.45
N VAL A 18 -11.40 -45.80 40.70
CA VAL A 18 -11.46 -44.85 41.81
C VAL A 18 -12.09 -43.57 41.28
N LEU A 19 -13.37 -43.39 41.61
CA LEU A 19 -14.07 -42.13 41.61
C LEU A 19 -13.32 -41.12 42.49
N CYS A 20 -12.46 -40.30 41.88
CA CYS A 20 -12.08 -39.01 42.45
C CYS A 20 -12.93 -37.94 41.78
N ALA A 21 -14.04 -37.61 42.42
CA ALA A 21 -14.77 -36.37 42.22
C ALA A 21 -13.89 -35.21 42.72
N SER A 22 -12.98 -34.72 41.89
CA SER A 22 -12.40 -33.39 42.05
C SER A 22 -13.40 -32.39 41.49
N ALA A 23 -13.99 -31.61 42.39
CA ALA A 23 -14.87 -30.50 42.08
C ALA A 23 -14.30 -29.65 40.94
N MET A 24 -15.07 -29.52 39.86
CA MET A 24 -14.88 -28.46 38.86
C MET A 24 -15.15 -27.12 39.55
N ALA A 25 -14.12 -26.60 40.22
CA ALA A 25 -14.03 -25.17 40.41
C ALA A 25 -13.79 -24.58 39.02
N ALA A 26 -14.81 -23.90 38.49
CA ALA A 26 -14.69 -23.01 37.34
C ALA A 26 -13.72 -21.87 37.71
N GLY A 27 -12.43 -22.18 37.70
CA GLY A 27 -11.37 -21.20 37.67
C GLY A 27 -11.38 -20.60 36.27
N THR A 28 -11.82 -19.35 36.16
CA THR A 28 -11.52 -18.51 35.01
C THR A 28 -10.01 -18.56 34.80
N ALA A 29 -9.54 -19.32 33.82
CA ALA A 29 -8.15 -19.30 33.40
C ALA A 29 -7.83 -17.86 32.99
N GLN A 30 -7.08 -17.15 33.84
CA GLN A 30 -6.46 -15.89 33.48
C GLN A 30 -5.35 -16.22 32.49
N TYR A 31 -5.68 -16.19 31.19
CA TYR A 31 -4.70 -16.17 30.12
C TYR A 31 -3.71 -15.02 30.39
N SER A 32 -2.41 -15.28 30.26
CA SER A 32 -1.34 -14.29 30.28
C SER A 32 -1.61 -13.26 29.18
N SER A 33 -2.25 -12.13 29.49
CA SER A 33 -2.93 -11.33 28.47
C SER A 33 -1.95 -10.48 27.66
N ILE A 34 -1.42 -11.02 26.56
CA ILE A 34 -0.95 -10.20 25.45
C ILE A 34 -2.19 -9.45 24.92
N ASP A 35 -2.36 -8.21 25.36
CA ASP A 35 -3.47 -7.37 24.93
C ASP A 35 -3.13 -6.84 23.53
N LEU A 36 -3.73 -7.38 22.47
CA LEU A 36 -3.59 -6.86 21.10
C LEU A 36 -4.60 -5.76 20.83
N ASN A 37 -4.30 -4.84 19.90
CA ASN A 37 -5.32 -3.91 19.41
C ASN A 37 -6.44 -4.70 18.71
N ASN A 38 -7.62 -4.11 18.61
CA ASN A 38 -8.67 -4.70 17.79
C ASN A 38 -8.20 -4.80 16.32
N LEU A 39 -8.54 -5.90 15.66
CA LEU A 39 -8.19 -6.10 14.25
C LEU A 39 -9.18 -5.37 13.35
N ARG A 40 -8.66 -4.42 12.59
CA ARG A 40 -9.45 -3.62 11.64
C ARG A 40 -9.45 -4.27 10.27
N VAL A 41 -10.36 -5.21 10.05
CA VAL A 41 -10.55 -5.87 8.75
C VAL A 41 -11.27 -4.91 7.81
N THR A 42 -10.67 -4.62 6.66
CA THR A 42 -11.23 -3.65 5.70
C THR A 42 -11.26 -4.23 4.30
N ASN A 43 -12.28 -3.84 3.55
CA ASN A 43 -12.28 -4.09 2.13
C ASN A 43 -11.48 -3.01 1.38
N ARG A 44 -11.32 -3.23 0.08
CA ARG A 44 -10.58 -2.34 -0.81
C ARG A 44 -10.95 -0.86 -0.69
N ALA A 45 -12.23 -0.53 -0.80
CA ALA A 45 -12.68 0.86 -0.77
C ALA A 45 -12.43 1.53 0.58
N GLN A 46 -12.60 0.80 1.69
CA GLN A 46 -12.31 1.34 3.02
C GLN A 46 -10.81 1.45 3.29
N CYS A 47 -10.00 0.51 2.80
CA CYS A 47 -8.54 0.57 2.88
C CYS A 47 -8.00 1.86 2.27
N ALA A 48 -8.50 2.23 1.08
CA ALA A 48 -8.16 3.51 0.48
C ALA A 48 -8.62 4.70 1.33
N ILE A 49 -9.78 4.65 2.00
CA ILE A 49 -10.16 5.71 2.93
C ILE A 49 -9.15 5.83 4.07
N ASP A 50 -8.78 4.69 4.64
CA ASP A 50 -7.89 4.60 5.81
C ASP A 50 -6.42 4.96 5.48
N SER A 51 -6.00 4.88 4.21
CA SER A 51 -4.62 5.21 3.80
C SER A 51 -4.23 6.66 4.07
N GLU A 52 -5.20 7.58 4.15
CA GLU A 52 -4.99 8.98 4.52
C GLU A 52 -5.03 9.23 6.04
N THR A 53 -5.07 8.17 6.84
CA THR A 53 -5.05 8.26 8.31
C THR A 53 -3.75 7.72 8.88
N PRO A 54 -3.26 8.29 10.01
CA PRO A 54 -2.03 7.83 10.63
C PRO A 54 -2.18 6.44 11.25
N ALA A 55 -1.21 5.57 10.99
CA ALA A 55 -1.18 4.20 11.48
C ALA A 55 -1.16 4.13 13.01
N ASP A 56 -1.98 3.27 13.60
CA ASP A 56 -2.01 2.95 15.04
C ASP A 56 -1.36 1.58 15.34
N SER A 57 -0.78 0.95 14.33
CA SER A 57 0.07 -0.23 14.47
C SER A 57 1.10 -0.25 13.34
N ALA A 58 2.32 -0.69 13.63
CA ALA A 58 3.40 -0.81 12.66
C ALA A 58 4.30 -2.00 12.98
N PHE A 59 4.84 -2.62 11.94
CA PHE A 59 5.95 -3.56 12.04
C PHE A 59 7.28 -2.80 12.02
N LEU A 60 8.12 -3.03 13.02
CA LEU A 60 9.54 -2.73 12.98
C LEU A 60 10.28 -3.96 12.45
N ILE A 61 10.72 -3.89 11.20
CA ILE A 61 11.55 -4.92 10.57
C ILE A 61 13.00 -4.60 10.87
N LEU A 62 13.72 -5.53 11.47
CA LEU A 62 15.10 -5.34 11.94
C LEU A 62 16.06 -6.37 11.35
N ASP A 63 17.22 -5.90 10.93
CA ASP A 63 18.33 -6.69 10.41
C ASP A 63 19.55 -6.62 11.34
N GLY A 64 19.83 -7.75 12.00
CA GLY A 64 20.99 -7.92 12.87
C GLY A 64 22.31 -8.19 12.13
N PHE A 65 22.34 -8.30 10.80
CA PHE A 65 23.54 -8.71 10.08
C PHE A 65 24.76 -7.82 10.37
N ASN A 66 24.58 -6.49 10.37
CA ASN A 66 25.68 -5.56 10.63
C ASN A 66 26.21 -5.66 12.06
N SER A 67 25.34 -5.85 13.06
CA SER A 67 25.77 -6.06 14.44
C SER A 67 26.48 -7.40 14.60
N GLY A 68 25.93 -8.47 14.02
CA GLY A 68 26.54 -9.80 14.01
C GLY A 68 27.90 -9.83 13.32
N LYS A 69 28.05 -9.15 12.17
CA LYS A 69 29.34 -9.01 11.46
C LYS A 69 30.37 -8.27 12.31
N MET A 70 29.96 -7.16 12.94
CA MET A 70 30.85 -6.36 13.78
C MET A 70 31.33 -7.16 15.00
N THR A 71 30.43 -7.86 15.69
CA THR A 71 30.82 -8.67 16.85
C THR A 71 31.60 -9.91 16.45
N TYR A 72 31.34 -10.50 15.28
CA TYR A 72 32.16 -11.56 14.70
C TYR A 72 33.62 -11.11 14.46
N MET A 73 33.79 -9.93 13.85
CA MET A 73 35.13 -9.36 13.60
C MET A 73 35.85 -9.05 14.92
N LEU A 74 35.13 -8.49 15.89
CA LEU A 74 35.66 -8.23 17.23
C LEU A 74 36.11 -9.52 17.93
N ALA A 75 35.27 -10.55 17.93
CA ALA A 75 35.58 -11.85 18.51
C ALA A 75 36.81 -12.50 17.86
N SER A 76 36.88 -12.46 16.52
CA SER A 76 38.02 -12.96 15.76
C SER A 76 39.31 -12.25 16.14
N SER A 77 39.26 -10.93 16.35
CA SER A 77 40.42 -10.16 16.80
C SER A 77 40.84 -10.44 18.24
N LEU A 78 39.91 -10.87 19.09
CA LEU A 78 40.14 -11.18 20.51
C LEU A 78 40.43 -12.67 20.78
N GLY A 79 40.46 -13.52 19.74
CA GLY A 79 40.64 -14.97 19.90
C GLY A 79 39.47 -15.68 20.59
N MET A 80 38.27 -15.08 20.55
CA MET A 80 37.03 -15.66 21.09
C MET A 80 36.24 -16.38 20.00
N ASP A 81 35.23 -17.18 20.37
CA ASP A 81 34.33 -17.85 19.40
C ASP A 81 33.54 -16.81 18.57
N PRO A 82 33.83 -16.67 17.26
CA PRO A 82 33.17 -15.66 16.44
C PRO A 82 31.69 -15.95 16.18
N VAL A 83 31.28 -17.22 16.13
CA VAL A 83 29.90 -17.60 15.81
C VAL A 83 28.99 -17.30 16.99
N ALA A 84 29.37 -17.77 18.18
CA ALA A 84 28.61 -17.48 19.40
C ALA A 84 28.52 -15.97 19.67
N MET A 85 29.61 -15.23 19.48
CA MET A 85 29.64 -13.78 19.69
C MET A 85 28.86 -13.00 18.63
N SER A 86 28.76 -13.53 17.40
CA SER A 86 27.88 -13.00 16.36
C SER A 86 26.41 -13.13 16.76
N ALA A 87 26.00 -14.31 17.24
CA ALA A 87 24.63 -14.57 17.71
C ALA A 87 24.25 -13.68 18.90
N ASP A 88 25.14 -13.55 19.90
CA ASP A 88 24.95 -12.64 21.03
C ASP A 88 24.83 -11.18 20.58
N GLY A 89 25.70 -10.74 19.66
CA GLY A 89 25.66 -9.39 19.11
C GLY A 89 24.34 -9.08 18.39
N MET A 90 23.81 -10.02 17.63
CA MET A 90 22.51 -9.88 16.97
C MET A 90 21.36 -9.77 17.98
N LYS A 91 21.36 -10.65 19.00
CA LYS A 91 20.36 -10.66 20.07
C LYS A 91 20.37 -9.36 20.88
N GLU A 92 21.53 -8.94 21.37
CA GLU A 92 21.67 -7.70 22.15
C GLU A 92 21.30 -6.46 21.30
N PHE A 93 21.62 -6.45 20.01
CA PHE A 93 21.20 -5.40 19.09
C PHE A 93 19.67 -5.32 18.97
N ARG A 94 18.99 -6.45 18.76
CA ARG A 94 17.51 -6.52 18.73
C ARG A 94 16.88 -5.95 19.99
N LEU A 95 17.37 -6.36 21.15
CA LEU A 95 16.87 -5.90 22.44
C LEU A 95 17.12 -4.40 22.66
N ALA A 96 18.31 -3.90 22.29
CA ALA A 96 18.65 -2.49 22.42
C ALA A 96 17.77 -1.59 21.53
N VAL A 97 17.53 -1.98 20.28
CA VAL A 97 16.66 -1.23 19.36
C VAL A 97 15.20 -1.24 19.85
N SER A 98 14.71 -2.40 20.31
CA SER A 98 13.36 -2.53 20.88
C SER A 98 13.16 -1.61 22.08
N HIS A 99 14.13 -1.62 23.00
CA HIS A 99 14.06 -0.81 24.22
C HIS A 99 14.13 0.68 23.93
N LEU A 100 15.06 1.09 23.05
CA LEU A 100 15.19 2.49 22.65
C LEU A 100 13.91 3.01 22.00
N THR A 101 13.32 2.23 21.10
CA THR A 101 12.06 2.56 20.42
C THR A 101 10.95 2.79 21.45
N LEU A 102 10.76 1.86 22.40
CA LEU A 102 9.73 1.99 23.43
C LEU A 102 9.98 3.14 24.39
N LYS A 103 11.23 3.39 24.80
CA LYS A 103 11.58 4.52 25.67
C LYS A 103 11.27 5.87 25.00
N ILE A 104 11.52 6.00 23.70
CA ILE A 104 11.13 7.18 22.91
C ILE A 104 9.60 7.33 22.86
N MET A 105 8.89 6.26 22.52
CA MET A 105 7.43 6.29 22.41
C MET A 105 6.75 6.63 23.75
N GLN A 106 7.27 6.11 24.87
CA GLN A 106 6.82 6.46 26.23
C GLN A 106 7.13 7.92 26.58
N LYS A 107 8.32 8.44 26.22
CA LYS A 107 8.63 9.86 26.42
C LYS A 107 7.69 10.77 25.62
N LEU A 108 7.30 10.38 24.41
CA LEU A 108 6.31 11.11 23.59
C LEU A 108 4.90 11.04 24.20
N GLU A 109 4.47 9.86 24.67
CA GLU A 109 3.17 9.66 25.31
C GLU A 109 3.03 10.47 26.61
N ASN A 110 4.10 10.50 27.42
CA ASN A 110 4.13 11.23 28.68
C ASN A 110 4.32 12.75 28.50
N GLY A 111 4.57 13.22 27.27
CA GLY A 111 4.82 14.63 26.98
C GLY A 111 6.20 15.14 27.45
N ASN A 112 7.17 14.22 27.62
CA ASN A 112 8.56 14.55 27.93
C ASN A 112 9.38 14.86 26.67
N LEU A 113 8.96 14.32 25.52
CA LEU A 113 9.48 14.71 24.21
C LEU A 113 8.39 15.45 23.41
N PRO A 114 8.73 16.55 22.72
CA PRO A 114 7.82 17.22 21.81
C PRO A 114 7.67 16.44 20.50
N LEU A 115 6.59 16.70 19.78
CA LEU A 115 6.34 16.27 18.42
C LEU A 115 7.05 17.22 17.45
N LEU A 116 7.89 16.65 16.59
CA LEU A 116 8.53 17.31 15.48
C LEU A 116 7.66 17.12 14.22
N PRO A 117 7.14 18.22 13.65
CA PRO A 117 6.14 18.13 12.60
C PRO A 117 6.75 17.73 11.27
N MET A 118 6.01 16.89 10.54
CA MET A 118 6.41 16.43 9.22
C MET A 118 6.28 17.53 8.16
N ASN A 119 5.23 18.36 8.26
CA ASN A 119 4.98 19.43 7.31
C ASN A 119 5.72 20.72 7.72
N LEU A 120 6.87 20.96 7.09
CA LEU A 120 7.68 22.15 7.34
C LEU A 120 7.08 23.44 6.80
N LYS A 121 6.09 23.43 5.89
CA LYS A 121 5.55 24.65 5.25
C LYS A 121 4.68 25.48 6.19
N THR A 122 3.94 24.85 7.09
CA THR A 122 2.94 25.49 7.97
C THR A 122 3.34 25.42 9.45
N ASN A 123 4.57 25.02 9.74
CA ASN A 123 5.00 24.70 11.10
C ASN A 123 5.35 25.97 11.92
N PRO A 124 4.92 26.08 13.19
CA PRO A 124 5.30 27.19 14.07
C PRO A 124 6.77 27.15 14.56
N LEU A 125 7.42 25.98 14.59
CA LEU A 125 8.78 25.76 15.10
C LEU A 125 9.86 26.28 14.14
N LYS A 126 10.14 27.58 14.22
CA LYS A 126 11.07 28.28 13.32
C LYS A 126 12.51 27.75 13.41
N ASN A 127 12.99 27.43 14.61
CA ASN A 127 14.38 26.94 14.73
C ASN A 127 14.50 25.55 14.11
N TYR A 128 13.55 24.65 14.39
CA TYR A 128 13.50 23.34 13.75
C TYR A 128 13.42 23.45 12.22
N GLN A 129 12.53 24.29 11.68
CA GLN A 129 12.45 24.52 10.22
C GLN A 129 13.77 24.99 9.62
N ASN A 130 14.41 25.97 10.25
CA ASN A 130 15.67 26.53 9.77
C ASN A 130 16.77 25.46 9.78
N VAL A 131 16.88 24.71 10.87
CA VAL A 131 17.88 23.65 11.01
C VAL A 131 17.61 22.55 10.01
N VAL A 132 16.39 22.02 9.90
CA VAL A 132 16.06 20.98 8.91
C VAL A 132 16.33 21.48 7.49
N ARG A 133 15.98 22.73 7.14
CA ARG A 133 16.28 23.29 5.81
C ARG A 133 17.79 23.38 5.53
N LEU A 134 18.61 23.69 6.53
CA LEU A 134 20.07 23.70 6.41
C LEU A 134 20.66 22.29 6.32
N CYS A 135 19.94 21.31 6.86
CA CYS A 135 20.35 19.92 6.97
C CYS A 135 19.75 18.99 5.90
N ASP A 136 18.75 19.44 5.13
CA ASP A 136 17.92 18.68 4.18
C ASP A 136 18.74 17.93 3.10
N LYS A 137 20.03 18.28 2.99
CA LYS A 137 20.98 17.76 2.00
C LYS A 137 22.23 17.12 2.61
N LYS A 138 22.33 17.01 3.94
CA LYS A 138 23.56 16.56 4.63
C LYS A 138 23.36 15.18 5.29
N PRO A 139 24.26 14.20 5.05
CA PRO A 139 24.19 12.89 5.70
C PRO A 139 24.43 12.95 7.21
N TYR A 140 25.18 13.96 7.65
CA TYR A 140 25.38 14.29 9.04
C TYR A 140 25.22 15.80 9.20
N CYS A 141 24.29 16.22 10.06
CA CYS A 141 24.09 17.63 10.33
C CYS A 141 24.36 17.94 11.80
N ALA A 142 25.49 18.61 12.05
CA ALA A 142 25.87 19.03 13.39
C ALA A 142 24.82 19.95 14.03
N ASP A 143 24.20 20.84 13.24
CA ASP A 143 23.15 21.76 13.72
C ASP A 143 21.89 21.00 14.16
N LEU A 144 21.45 20.01 13.38
CA LEU A 144 20.34 19.13 13.76
C LEU A 144 20.68 18.31 15.00
N ASN A 145 21.90 17.77 15.06
CA ASN A 145 22.34 17.02 16.23
C ASN A 145 22.39 17.88 17.49
N GLY A 146 22.86 19.12 17.39
CA GLY A 146 22.86 20.09 18.48
C GLY A 146 21.45 20.43 18.94
N TYR A 147 20.53 20.66 18.00
CA TYR A 147 19.12 20.92 18.27
C TYR A 147 18.45 19.72 18.99
N LEU A 148 18.62 18.51 18.45
CA LEU A 148 18.07 17.28 19.03
C LEU A 148 18.71 16.95 20.38
N SER A 149 20.00 17.23 20.56
CA SER A 149 20.68 17.11 21.87
C SER A 149 20.08 18.04 22.92
N GLY A 150 19.74 19.27 22.53
CA GLY A 150 19.03 20.22 23.39
C GLY A 150 17.67 19.68 23.81
N ILE A 151 16.88 19.16 22.86
CA ILE A 151 15.58 18.53 23.16
C ILE A 151 15.75 17.35 24.11
N TRP A 152 16.68 16.44 23.79
CA TRP A 152 16.87 15.22 24.55
C TRP A 152 17.29 15.51 25.98
N SER A 153 18.23 16.45 26.18
CA SER A 153 18.67 16.86 27.51
C SER A 153 17.52 17.39 28.38
N LEU A 154 16.62 18.20 27.81
CA LEU A 154 15.43 18.66 28.53
C LEU A 154 14.50 17.50 28.87
N SER A 155 14.35 16.52 27.98
CA SER A 155 13.51 15.34 28.18
C SER A 155 13.97 14.38 29.29
N GLU A 156 15.24 14.46 29.70
CA GLU A 156 15.79 13.66 30.81
C GLU A 156 15.54 14.30 32.18
N ASN A 157 15.14 15.57 32.22
CA ASN A 157 14.82 16.24 33.48
C ASN A 157 13.34 16.05 33.82
N GLU A 158 13.04 15.17 34.79
CA GLU A 158 11.67 14.88 35.23
C GLU A 158 10.88 16.10 35.73
N LYS A 159 11.54 17.21 36.06
CA LYS A 159 10.89 18.46 36.47
C LYS A 159 10.39 19.29 35.28
N ILE A 160 10.85 18.98 34.07
CA ILE A 160 10.48 19.67 32.84
C ILE A 160 9.32 18.92 32.21
N ILE A 161 8.17 19.58 32.15
CA ILE A 161 6.94 19.06 31.55
C ILE A 161 6.59 19.86 30.29
N SER A 162 5.60 19.42 29.52
CA SER A 162 5.18 20.05 28.25
C SER A 162 4.84 21.55 28.31
N LYS A 163 4.57 22.10 29.50
CA LYS A 163 4.27 23.54 29.72
C LYS A 163 5.45 24.36 30.23
N SER A 164 6.58 23.71 30.50
CA SER A 164 7.76 24.33 31.09
C SER A 164 8.37 25.40 30.17
N PRO A 165 8.80 26.56 30.69
CA PRO A 165 9.35 27.67 29.89
C PRO A 165 10.67 27.33 29.21
N GLU A 166 11.40 26.31 29.65
CA GLU A 166 12.63 25.81 29.05
C GLU A 166 12.42 25.38 27.61
N TRP A 167 11.28 24.75 27.28
CA TRP A 167 10.95 24.39 25.91
C TRP A 167 10.86 25.63 25.00
N LYS A 168 10.26 26.72 25.50
CA LYS A 168 10.15 28.00 24.79
C LYS A 168 11.50 28.69 24.52
N LYS A 169 12.54 28.36 25.31
CA LYS A 169 13.90 28.89 25.11
C LYS A 169 14.62 28.19 23.97
N LEU A 170 14.33 26.90 23.74
CA LEU A 170 14.93 26.11 22.67
C LEU A 170 14.30 26.39 21.30
N ASP A 171 12.97 26.49 21.28
CA ASP A 171 12.16 26.87 20.11
C ASP A 171 10.82 27.42 20.60
N THR A 172 9.95 27.80 19.69
CA THR A 172 8.56 28.25 19.94
C THR A 172 7.61 27.12 20.40
N PHE A 173 8.14 26.10 21.08
CA PHE A 173 7.37 24.98 21.62
C PHE A 173 6.23 25.46 22.53
N SER A 174 5.05 24.89 22.30
CA SER A 174 3.84 25.08 23.09
C SER A 174 3.22 23.73 23.42
N SER A 175 2.15 23.69 24.22
CA SER A 175 1.42 22.45 24.49
C SER A 175 0.85 21.80 23.23
N ALA A 176 0.71 22.53 22.12
CA ALA A 176 0.29 21.99 20.83
C ALA A 176 1.38 21.16 20.15
N ASN A 177 2.63 21.23 20.62
CA ASN A 177 3.74 20.42 20.13
C ASN A 177 3.96 19.18 21.01
N PHE A 178 3.01 18.81 21.88
CA PHE A 178 3.10 17.59 22.69
C PHE A 178 1.83 16.79 22.48
N LEU A 179 1.94 15.47 22.57
CA LEU A 179 0.78 14.60 22.46
C LEU A 179 -0.19 14.94 23.61
N PRO A 180 -1.47 15.24 23.33
CA PRO A 180 -2.43 15.51 24.39
C PRO A 180 -2.58 14.31 25.33
N ALA A 181 -2.72 14.58 26.63
CA ALA A 181 -2.95 13.53 27.62
C ALA A 181 -4.18 12.68 27.26
N LYS A 182 -4.09 11.36 27.48
CA LYS A 182 -5.13 10.38 27.13
C LYS A 182 -5.42 10.22 25.63
N THR A 183 -4.53 10.66 24.74
CA THR A 183 -4.64 10.30 23.30
C THR A 183 -4.38 8.81 23.10
N LEU A 184 -3.33 8.30 23.75
CA LEU A 184 -2.96 6.89 23.79
C LEU A 184 -3.30 6.29 25.16
N GLY A 185 -3.57 4.99 25.17
CA GLY A 185 -3.88 4.22 26.37
C GLY A 185 -2.85 3.15 26.72
N ARG A 186 -2.19 2.56 25.72
CA ARG A 186 -1.02 1.68 25.88
C ARG A 186 -0.19 1.63 24.61
N ILE A 187 1.08 1.30 24.80
CA ILE A 187 2.01 0.91 23.73
C ILE A 187 2.33 -0.57 23.92
N GLY A 188 1.88 -1.41 23.00
CA GLY A 188 2.24 -2.82 22.91
C GLY A 188 3.47 -3.03 22.04
N CYS A 189 4.32 -3.99 22.39
CA CYS A 189 5.44 -4.42 21.55
C CYS A 189 5.58 -5.94 21.61
N TYR A 190 5.40 -6.56 20.45
CA TYR A 190 5.39 -7.99 20.30
C TYR A 190 6.41 -8.44 19.26
N TYR A 191 7.24 -9.42 19.60
CA TYR A 191 8.02 -10.14 18.60
C TYR A 191 7.08 -11.09 17.85
N LEU A 192 7.05 -11.01 16.53
CA LEU A 192 6.22 -11.84 15.68
C LEU A 192 6.98 -13.12 15.34
N LYS A 193 6.53 -14.26 15.87
CA LYS A 193 7.07 -15.59 15.53
C LYS A 193 6.55 -16.05 14.17
N ARG A 194 5.26 -15.83 13.90
CA ARG A 194 4.59 -16.23 12.66
C ARG A 194 3.43 -15.29 12.33
N PHE A 195 3.28 -14.91 11.06
CA PHE A 195 2.07 -14.25 10.58
C PHE A 195 0.87 -15.20 10.72
N SER A 196 -0.21 -14.73 11.35
CA SER A 196 -1.29 -15.60 11.81
C SER A 196 -2.64 -14.89 11.72
N PRO A 197 -3.75 -15.56 12.08
CA PRO A 197 -5.04 -14.88 12.24
C PRO A 197 -5.02 -13.71 13.24
N LEU A 198 -4.01 -13.59 14.11
CA LEU A 198 -3.78 -12.40 14.96
C LEU A 198 -3.38 -11.15 14.16
N GLN A 199 -3.00 -11.30 12.90
CA GLN A 199 -2.83 -10.24 11.90
C GLN A 199 -3.81 -10.46 10.73
N GLY A 200 -4.96 -11.10 11.00
CA GLY A 200 -5.90 -11.54 9.97
C GLY A 200 -6.46 -10.42 9.09
N HIS A 201 -6.37 -9.15 9.51
CA HIS A 201 -6.71 -8.01 8.67
C HIS A 201 -5.77 -7.82 7.46
N LEU A 202 -4.59 -8.45 7.45
CA LEU A 202 -3.68 -8.48 6.30
C LEU A 202 -4.05 -9.58 5.28
N GLN A 203 -4.91 -10.51 5.67
CA GLN A 203 -5.19 -11.75 4.93
C GLN A 203 -6.68 -11.88 4.53
N ASN A 204 -7.54 -11.05 5.11
CA ASN A 204 -8.98 -11.13 4.92
C ASN A 204 -9.55 -9.76 4.52
N THR A 205 -10.48 -9.76 3.56
CA THR A 205 -11.25 -8.58 3.13
C THR A 205 -12.64 -8.49 3.73
N GLY A 206 -13.07 -9.52 4.43
CA GLY A 206 -14.38 -9.65 5.04
C GLY A 206 -14.34 -10.57 6.25
N LEU A 207 -15.48 -10.68 6.94
CA LEU A 207 -15.64 -11.57 8.08
C LEU A 207 -16.73 -12.59 7.82
N ASP A 208 -16.41 -13.83 8.14
CA ASP A 208 -17.38 -14.91 8.25
C ASP A 208 -17.12 -15.73 9.52
N GLN A 209 -17.91 -16.79 9.69
CA GLN A 209 -17.78 -17.69 10.83
C GLN A 209 -16.41 -18.37 10.89
N ALA A 210 -15.84 -18.78 9.76
CA ALA A 210 -14.59 -19.52 9.71
C ALA A 210 -13.41 -18.63 10.10
N VAL A 211 -13.35 -17.41 9.54
CA VAL A 211 -12.32 -16.41 9.87
C VAL A 211 -12.33 -16.09 11.37
N LEU A 212 -13.50 -15.88 11.96
CA LEU A 212 -13.61 -15.62 13.41
C LEU A 212 -13.23 -16.83 14.25
N GLN A 213 -13.52 -18.05 13.81
CA GLN A 213 -13.07 -19.27 14.49
C GLN A 213 -11.55 -19.41 14.46
N GLU A 214 -10.90 -19.17 13.32
CA GLU A 214 -9.44 -19.18 13.20
C GLU A 214 -8.79 -18.13 14.12
N MET A 215 -9.36 -16.91 14.17
CA MET A 215 -8.94 -15.87 15.12
C MET A 215 -9.08 -16.33 16.58
N ALA A 216 -10.19 -16.97 16.94
CA ALA A 216 -10.41 -17.49 18.30
C ALA A 216 -9.34 -18.50 18.71
N VAL A 217 -9.06 -19.48 17.83
CA VAL A 217 -8.04 -20.50 18.07
C VAL A 217 -6.67 -19.86 18.19
N ALA A 218 -6.34 -18.91 17.31
CA ALA A 218 -5.06 -18.22 17.35
C ALA A 218 -4.83 -17.45 18.65
N VAL A 219 -5.88 -16.85 19.23
CA VAL A 219 -5.81 -16.16 20.54
C VAL A 219 -5.56 -17.14 21.68
N MET A 220 -6.22 -18.30 21.67
CA MET A 220 -6.01 -19.32 22.69
C MET A 220 -4.60 -19.92 22.64
N GLU A 221 -3.97 -19.90 21.46
CA GLU A 221 -2.61 -20.38 21.22
C GLU A 221 -1.61 -19.24 20.94
N GLN A 222 -1.87 -18.03 21.47
CA GLN A 222 -1.13 -16.80 21.15
C GLN A 222 0.41 -16.94 21.26
N GLU A 223 0.91 -17.75 22.19
CA GLU A 223 2.34 -17.96 22.46
C GLU A 223 3.09 -18.61 21.29
N LYS A 224 2.36 -19.31 20.40
CA LYS A 224 2.88 -19.87 19.15
C LYS A 224 3.15 -18.79 18.09
N TYR A 225 2.43 -17.66 18.16
CA TYR A 225 2.45 -16.65 17.10
C TYR A 225 3.21 -15.38 17.50
N ILE A 226 3.14 -15.00 18.77
CA ILE A 226 3.74 -13.77 19.29
C ILE A 226 4.31 -13.97 20.69
N THR A 227 5.34 -13.18 21.01
CA THR A 227 5.87 -13.00 22.38
C THR A 227 6.21 -11.53 22.59
N THR A 228 6.75 -11.15 23.75
CA THR A 228 7.16 -9.76 24.01
C THR A 228 8.42 -9.41 23.19
N CYS A 229 8.59 -8.13 22.80
CA CYS A 229 9.82 -7.69 22.11
C CYS A 229 11.12 -7.91 22.92
N TYR A 230 11.00 -8.11 24.24
CA TYR A 230 12.13 -8.29 25.16
C TYR A 230 12.47 -9.76 25.43
N ASP A 231 11.75 -10.68 24.79
CA ASP A 231 12.00 -12.11 24.93
C ASP A 231 13.43 -12.42 24.48
N GLN A 232 14.19 -13.10 25.35
CA GLN A 232 15.60 -13.43 25.14
C GLN A 232 15.78 -14.89 24.69
N ASP A 233 14.70 -15.58 24.39
CA ASP A 233 14.71 -16.93 23.85
C ASP A 233 15.71 -17.04 22.67
N PRO A 234 16.73 -17.91 22.78
CA PRO A 234 17.75 -18.08 21.75
C PRO A 234 17.21 -18.68 20.45
N GLU A 235 16.01 -19.28 20.46
CA GLU A 235 15.36 -19.81 19.24
C GLU A 235 14.76 -18.70 18.37
N LEU A 236 14.60 -17.48 18.89
CA LEU A 236 14.11 -16.34 18.10
C LEU A 236 15.18 -15.81 17.15
N ASP A 237 14.83 -15.71 15.86
CA ASP A 237 15.72 -15.13 14.86
C ASP A 237 15.99 -13.64 15.18
N SER A 238 17.23 -13.36 15.59
CA SER A 238 17.71 -12.00 15.88
C SER A 238 18.39 -11.33 14.68
N ARG A 239 18.61 -12.07 13.59
CA ARG A 239 19.06 -11.53 12.31
C ARG A 239 17.89 -10.94 11.54
N ASN A 240 16.78 -11.65 11.36
CA ASN A 240 15.63 -11.24 10.56
C ASN A 240 14.39 -11.07 11.43
N ALA A 241 14.41 -10.08 12.33
CA ALA A 241 13.34 -9.91 13.32
C ALA A 241 12.20 -9.03 12.80
N ALA A 242 10.96 -9.45 13.04
CA ALA A 242 9.76 -8.63 12.88
C ALA A 242 9.13 -8.35 14.25
N MET A 243 8.95 -7.07 14.58
CA MET A 243 8.28 -6.65 15.82
C MET A 243 7.03 -5.87 15.49
N GLN A 244 5.89 -6.23 16.06
CA GLN A 244 4.65 -5.48 15.97
C GLN A 244 4.57 -4.48 17.13
N ILE A 245 4.45 -3.21 16.79
CA ILE A 245 4.23 -2.11 17.72
C ILE A 245 2.77 -1.66 17.60
N ASP A 246 2.02 -1.77 18.69
CA ASP A 246 0.59 -1.44 18.74
C ASP A 246 0.34 -0.21 19.62
N LEU A 247 -0.34 0.79 19.07
CA LEU A 247 -0.75 2.00 19.77
C LEU A 247 -2.25 1.92 20.05
N LYS A 248 -2.65 1.75 21.32
CA LYS A 248 -4.08 1.78 21.67
C LYS A 248 -4.56 3.23 21.71
N VAL A 249 -5.13 3.69 20.59
CA VAL A 249 -5.66 5.04 20.45
C VAL A 249 -7.01 5.18 21.17
N LEU A 250 -7.06 6.04 22.18
CA LEU A 250 -8.30 6.35 22.92
C LEU A 250 -9.10 7.48 22.27
N ASN A 251 -8.41 8.43 21.62
CA ASN A 251 -9.03 9.57 20.93
C ASN A 251 -8.59 9.63 19.46
N GLN A 252 -9.45 9.14 18.58
CA GLN A 252 -9.19 9.06 17.13
C GLN A 252 -9.06 10.43 16.45
N ASP A 253 -9.77 11.46 16.92
CA ASP A 253 -9.70 12.79 16.31
C ASP A 253 -8.38 13.49 16.64
N GLN A 254 -7.92 13.35 17.89
CA GLN A 254 -6.58 13.80 18.28
C GLN A 254 -5.50 13.00 17.55
N TRP A 255 -5.66 11.68 17.43
CA TRP A 255 -4.70 10.84 16.70
C TRP A 255 -4.59 11.23 15.22
N LYS A 256 -5.70 11.53 14.55
CA LYS A 256 -5.67 12.05 13.17
C LYS A 256 -4.91 13.37 13.04
N ALA A 257 -4.95 14.21 14.06
CA ALA A 257 -4.24 15.49 14.06
C ALA A 257 -2.74 15.34 14.31
N PHE A 258 -2.32 14.43 15.21
CA PHE A 258 -0.94 14.33 15.69
C PHE A 258 -0.17 13.08 15.22
N GLY A 259 -0.85 12.05 14.72
CA GLY A 259 -0.25 10.73 14.50
C GLY A 259 0.87 10.69 13.47
N TYR A 260 0.79 11.51 12.41
CA TYR A 260 1.88 11.63 11.44
C TYR A 260 3.13 12.29 12.06
N ASP A 261 2.93 13.35 12.83
CA ASP A 261 4.01 14.03 13.55
C ASP A 261 4.60 13.13 14.65
N TYR A 262 3.77 12.31 15.28
CA TYR A 262 4.20 11.29 16.25
C TYR A 262 5.17 10.30 15.61
N TRP A 263 4.79 9.65 14.50
CA TRP A 263 5.70 8.72 13.84
C TRP A 263 6.95 9.39 13.27
N ASN A 264 6.82 10.60 12.71
CA ASN A 264 7.97 11.38 12.26
C ASN A 264 8.96 11.61 13.41
N SER A 265 8.44 11.97 14.59
CA SER A 265 9.24 12.16 15.81
C SER A 265 9.91 10.87 16.26
N VAL A 266 9.20 9.74 16.28
CA VAL A 266 9.78 8.43 16.62
C VAL A 266 10.99 8.14 15.73
N LYS A 267 10.87 8.32 14.41
CA LYS A 267 11.96 8.03 13.46
C LYS A 267 13.17 8.94 13.70
N ILE A 268 12.96 10.25 13.83
CA ILE A 268 14.04 11.23 14.05
C ILE A 268 14.76 10.96 15.38
N TYR A 269 13.99 10.80 16.47
CA TYR A 269 14.58 10.56 17.79
C TYR A 269 15.29 9.23 17.87
N LEU A 270 14.78 8.18 17.22
CA LEU A 270 15.39 6.85 17.23
C LEU A 270 16.76 6.87 16.55
N SER A 271 16.83 7.46 15.36
CA SER A 271 18.08 7.69 14.62
C SER A 271 19.11 8.49 15.40
N TRP A 272 18.70 9.60 16.03
CA TRP A 272 19.60 10.43 16.81
C TRP A 272 20.03 9.77 18.12
N ALA A 273 19.10 9.21 18.88
CA ALA A 273 19.35 8.65 20.20
C ALA A 273 20.16 7.36 20.13
N TRP A 274 20.07 6.61 19.04
CA TRP A 274 20.92 5.43 18.81
C TRP A 274 22.41 5.78 18.87
N ARG A 275 22.80 6.91 18.30
CA ARG A 275 24.21 7.34 18.25
C ARG A 275 24.62 8.12 19.50
N ASN A 276 23.69 8.92 20.04
CA ASN A 276 24.03 9.96 21.01
C ASN A 276 23.54 9.70 22.45
N SER A 277 22.61 8.75 22.67
CA SER A 277 22.11 8.45 24.03
C SER A 277 22.96 7.40 24.75
N GLY A 278 22.74 7.25 26.07
CA GLY A 278 23.31 6.18 26.88
C GLY A 278 22.63 4.82 26.68
N ILE A 279 21.43 4.79 26.08
CA ILE A 279 20.54 3.62 26.07
C ILE A 279 21.16 2.38 25.42
N PRO A 280 21.83 2.45 24.24
CA PRO A 280 22.48 1.27 23.67
C PRO A 280 23.53 0.65 24.59
N SER A 281 24.26 1.49 25.34
CA SER A 281 25.27 1.07 26.32
C SER A 281 24.66 0.54 27.62
N GLU A 282 23.49 1.06 28.03
CA GLU A 282 22.71 0.51 29.15
C GLU A 282 22.20 -0.90 28.84
N MET A 283 21.72 -1.12 27.60
CA MET A 283 21.10 -2.39 27.18
C MET A 283 22.12 -3.46 26.78
N SER A 284 23.28 -3.04 26.28
CA SER A 284 24.38 -3.93 25.90
C SER A 284 25.67 -3.43 26.53
N GLN A 285 26.01 -3.97 27.69
CA GLN A 285 27.28 -3.62 28.35
C GLN A 285 28.49 -4.08 27.54
N ARG A 286 28.34 -5.15 26.75
CA ARG A 286 29.41 -5.74 25.93
C ARG A 286 29.63 -5.00 24.62
N PHE A 287 28.54 -4.64 23.92
CA PHE A 287 28.60 -4.13 22.56
C PHE A 287 28.00 -2.73 22.38
N GLY A 288 27.36 -2.17 23.40
CA GLY A 288 26.60 -0.93 23.26
C GLY A 288 27.42 0.28 22.83
N ILE A 289 28.72 0.32 23.12
CA ILE A 289 29.62 1.37 22.59
C ILE A 289 29.83 1.20 21.08
N VAL A 290 30.10 -0.02 20.62
CA VAL A 290 30.36 -0.31 19.21
C VAL A 290 29.07 -0.26 18.38
N PHE A 291 27.92 -0.60 18.95
CA PHE A 291 26.61 -0.48 18.32
C PHE A 291 26.29 0.94 17.84
N LYS A 292 26.79 1.98 18.52
CA LYS A 292 26.61 3.39 18.11
C LYS A 292 27.20 3.70 16.74
N SER A 293 28.15 2.89 16.26
CA SER A 293 28.74 3.03 14.91
C SER A 293 27.90 2.42 13.79
N ILE A 294 26.91 1.59 14.14
CA ILE A 294 25.99 1.00 13.16
C ILE A 294 25.02 2.07 12.68
N ALA A 295 24.92 2.22 11.36
CA ALA A 295 23.88 3.03 10.72
C ALA A 295 22.52 2.35 10.90
N LEU A 296 21.83 2.66 12.01
CA LEU A 296 20.56 2.03 12.39
C LEU A 296 19.51 2.12 11.29
N GLU A 297 19.49 3.22 10.55
CA GLU A 297 18.55 3.50 9.45
C GLU A 297 18.67 2.48 8.30
N GLU A 298 19.83 1.84 8.12
CA GLU A 298 20.01 0.78 7.12
C GLU A 298 19.61 -0.61 7.64
N SER A 299 19.61 -0.75 8.96
CA SER A 299 19.31 -2.01 9.65
C SER A 299 17.84 -2.12 10.03
N MET A 300 17.01 -1.10 9.83
CA MET A 300 15.59 -1.18 10.20
C MET A 300 14.64 -0.44 9.26
N MET A 301 13.38 -0.86 9.25
CA MET A 301 12.29 -0.18 8.56
C MET A 301 11.00 -0.25 9.37
N PHE A 302 10.19 0.81 9.32
CA PHE A 302 8.84 0.81 9.89
C PHE A 302 7.80 0.60 8.80
N ILE A 303 7.10 -0.52 8.80
CA ILE A 303 6.05 -0.82 7.83
C ILE A 303 4.70 -0.68 8.56
N PRO A 304 3.73 0.11 8.07
CA PRO A 304 2.42 0.15 8.70
C PRO A 304 1.75 -1.22 8.67
N ASN A 305 1.08 -1.57 9.77
CA ASN A 305 0.36 -2.83 9.90
C ASN A 305 -1.08 -2.65 9.38
N GLY A 306 -1.26 -2.79 8.07
CA GLY A 306 -2.55 -2.71 7.38
C GLY A 306 -2.68 -1.46 6.52
N CYS A 307 -3.90 -0.94 6.39
CA CYS A 307 -4.27 0.07 5.39
C CYS A 307 -3.99 1.53 5.74
N LYS A 308 -3.49 1.80 6.95
CA LYS A 308 -3.12 3.16 7.38
C LYS A 308 -1.66 3.44 7.02
N SER A 309 -1.24 4.69 7.13
CA SER A 309 0.11 5.09 6.69
C SER A 309 0.91 5.73 7.82
N ILE A 310 2.21 5.51 7.86
CA ILE A 310 3.13 6.12 8.86
C ILE A 310 3.51 7.54 8.46
N THR A 311 3.74 7.76 7.18
CA THR A 311 3.89 9.07 6.56
C THR A 311 2.62 9.43 5.82
N LYS A 312 2.32 10.72 5.72
CA LYS A 312 1.15 11.16 4.94
C LYS A 312 1.40 10.83 3.47
N PRO A 313 0.51 10.06 2.81
CA PRO A 313 0.70 9.73 1.41
C PRO A 313 0.76 10.97 0.54
N ALA A 314 1.68 10.96 -0.42
CA ALA A 314 1.88 12.03 -1.38
C ALA A 314 2.01 11.42 -2.78
N CYS A 315 1.56 12.15 -3.79
CA CYS A 315 1.86 11.79 -5.17
C CYS A 315 3.16 12.52 -5.55
N ASP A 316 4.29 11.95 -5.16
CA ASP A 316 5.63 12.36 -5.58
C ASP A 316 6.55 11.14 -5.78
N ASN A 317 7.66 11.35 -6.48
CA ASN A 317 8.59 10.26 -6.81
C ASN A 317 9.12 9.56 -5.56
N GLU A 318 9.39 10.28 -4.47
CA GLU A 318 9.92 9.70 -3.23
C GLU A 318 8.94 8.67 -2.67
N HIS A 319 7.67 9.04 -2.53
CA HIS A 319 6.65 8.15 -1.99
C HIS A 319 6.37 6.95 -2.91
N ILE A 320 6.27 7.17 -4.23
CA ILE A 320 6.00 6.09 -5.18
C ILE A 320 7.20 5.13 -5.29
N SER A 321 8.42 5.67 -5.35
CA SER A 321 9.66 4.88 -5.38
C SER A 321 9.79 4.06 -4.11
N LEU A 322 9.57 4.64 -2.93
CA LEU A 322 9.62 3.91 -1.67
C LEU A 322 8.57 2.78 -1.61
N ASN A 323 7.36 3.00 -2.12
CA ASN A 323 6.30 1.99 -2.11
C ASN A 323 6.48 0.90 -3.19
N SER A 324 7.38 1.10 -4.17
CA SER A 324 7.81 0.03 -5.10
C SER A 324 8.48 -1.15 -4.38
N LEU A 325 8.99 -0.93 -3.15
CA LEU A 325 9.49 -1.99 -2.27
C LEU A 325 8.43 -3.06 -1.95
N ARG A 326 7.15 -2.80 -2.22
CA ARG A 326 6.10 -3.82 -2.14
C ARG A 326 6.30 -4.96 -3.11
N GLU A 327 6.77 -4.67 -4.32
CA GLU A 327 6.91 -5.69 -5.37
C GLU A 327 7.98 -6.73 -5.01
N ILE A 328 9.06 -6.28 -4.34
CA ILE A 328 10.13 -7.18 -3.86
C ILE A 328 9.74 -7.98 -2.60
N ALA A 329 8.64 -7.62 -1.94
CA ALA A 329 8.14 -8.30 -0.76
C ALA A 329 7.20 -9.47 -1.09
N LYS A 330 6.86 -9.68 -2.36
CA LYS A 330 6.02 -10.80 -2.80
C LYS A 330 6.77 -12.13 -2.70
N ALA A 331 6.00 -13.21 -2.52
CA ALA A 331 6.53 -14.57 -2.59
C ALA A 331 6.82 -14.97 -4.05
N GLY A 332 8.05 -15.43 -4.33
CA GLY A 332 8.43 -16.03 -5.62
C GLY A 332 9.84 -15.67 -6.13
N ASP A 333 10.41 -16.56 -6.95
CA ASP A 333 11.76 -16.45 -7.55
C ASP A 333 11.85 -15.46 -8.73
N LYS A 334 11.15 -14.32 -8.70
CA LYS A 334 11.34 -13.25 -9.69
C LYS A 334 11.98 -12.05 -9.01
N PRO A 335 13.31 -12.07 -8.76
CA PRO A 335 13.99 -11.08 -7.93
C PRO A 335 14.11 -9.69 -8.59
N THR A 336 13.57 -9.52 -9.81
CA THR A 336 14.23 -8.70 -10.83
C THR A 336 13.32 -7.85 -11.71
N GLU A 337 12.07 -7.55 -11.32
CA GLU A 337 11.34 -6.47 -12.04
C GLU A 337 12.11 -5.13 -11.97
N HIS A 338 12.90 -4.94 -10.91
CA HIS A 338 13.76 -3.75 -10.70
C HIS A 338 15.18 -3.95 -11.26
N SER A 339 15.51 -5.16 -11.74
CA SER A 339 16.78 -5.43 -12.42
C SER A 339 16.64 -5.37 -13.94
N ASN A 340 15.47 -5.02 -14.46
CA ASN A 340 15.34 -4.63 -15.86
C ASN A 340 16.42 -3.59 -16.14
N ASP A 341 17.19 -3.83 -17.20
CA ASP A 341 18.27 -2.93 -17.60
C ASP A 341 17.67 -1.66 -18.23
N SER A 342 16.44 -1.75 -18.73
CA SER A 342 15.59 -0.59 -19.00
C SER A 342 14.79 -0.18 -17.76
N PRO A 343 14.92 1.06 -17.29
CA PRO A 343 14.14 1.54 -16.16
C PRO A 343 12.67 1.72 -16.55
N GLN A 344 11.80 0.81 -16.09
CA GLN A 344 10.38 1.10 -16.01
C GLN A 344 10.12 2.06 -14.85
N LYS A 345 9.36 3.11 -15.13
CA LYS A 345 8.95 4.11 -14.15
C LYS A 345 8.01 3.47 -13.11
N PRO A 346 8.25 3.62 -11.79
CA PRO A 346 7.35 3.17 -10.74
C PRO A 346 5.91 3.64 -10.96
N GLU A 347 5.75 4.83 -11.55
CA GLU A 347 4.45 5.42 -11.84
C GLU A 347 3.74 4.75 -13.02
N GLN A 348 4.49 4.30 -14.02
CA GLN A 348 3.94 3.52 -15.13
C GLN A 348 3.41 2.19 -14.60
N GLY A 349 4.17 1.51 -13.74
CA GLY A 349 3.69 0.35 -13.00
C GLY A 349 2.42 0.67 -12.21
N LEU A 350 2.36 1.80 -11.51
CA LEU A 350 1.17 2.20 -10.75
C LEU A 350 -0.08 2.33 -11.64
N ILE A 351 0.06 2.91 -12.84
CA ILE A 351 -1.05 3.10 -13.80
C ILE A 351 -1.47 1.77 -14.43
N GLU A 352 -0.51 0.95 -14.88
CA GLU A 352 -0.77 -0.32 -15.57
C GLU A 352 -1.44 -1.33 -14.63
N HIS A 353 -0.98 -1.41 -13.37
CA HIS A 353 -1.57 -2.29 -12.38
C HIS A 353 -2.89 -1.76 -11.82
N GLY A 354 -3.03 -0.43 -11.73
CA GLY A 354 -4.23 0.26 -11.27
C GLY A 354 -4.82 -0.30 -9.97
N ALA A 355 -6.09 -0.66 -10.04
CA ALA A 355 -6.92 -1.20 -8.99
C ALA A 355 -6.50 -2.60 -8.48
N ARG A 356 -5.92 -2.71 -7.27
CA ARG A 356 -5.44 -4.00 -6.71
C ARG A 356 -6.37 -4.64 -5.67
N ALA A 357 -6.34 -5.95 -5.49
CA ALA A 357 -6.95 -6.52 -4.27
C ALA A 357 -6.19 -5.98 -3.04
N VAL A 358 -6.90 -5.79 -1.94
CA VAL A 358 -6.26 -5.53 -0.63
C VAL A 358 -6.36 -6.83 0.14
N ASN A 359 -5.32 -7.23 0.85
CA ASN A 359 -5.40 -8.26 1.88
C ASN A 359 -5.91 -9.62 1.37
N ASP A 360 -5.46 -10.06 0.20
CA ASP A 360 -5.62 -11.44 -0.33
C ASP A 360 -4.35 -12.27 -0.11
N ASP A 361 -3.58 -11.92 0.93
CA ASP A 361 -2.22 -12.40 1.15
C ASP A 361 -1.30 -12.21 -0.08
N PHE A 362 -1.44 -11.07 -0.76
CA PHE A 362 -0.59 -10.67 -1.90
C PHE A 362 0.92 -10.84 -1.66
N LEU A 363 1.36 -10.66 -0.41
CA LEU A 363 2.77 -10.79 -0.01
C LEU A 363 3.17 -12.21 0.38
N GLY A 364 2.22 -13.16 0.33
CA GLY A 364 2.41 -14.57 0.66
C GLY A 364 2.82 -14.79 2.11
N THR A 365 2.38 -13.95 3.05
CA THR A 365 2.75 -14.06 4.47
C THR A 365 2.34 -15.39 5.09
N GLN A 366 1.27 -16.03 4.61
CA GLN A 366 0.85 -17.35 5.09
C GLN A 366 1.69 -18.50 4.52
N ALA A 367 2.42 -18.27 3.43
CA ALA A 367 3.23 -19.30 2.78
C ALA A 367 4.52 -19.62 3.56
N TYR A 368 4.88 -18.80 4.56
CA TYR A 368 6.07 -18.98 5.38
C TYR A 368 5.73 -19.62 6.73
N ASP A 369 6.64 -20.44 7.24
CA ASP A 369 6.46 -21.11 8.54
C ASP A 369 6.76 -20.18 9.71
N SER A 370 7.60 -19.16 9.48
CA SER A 370 7.92 -18.11 10.44
C SER A 370 7.89 -16.71 9.81
N ALA A 371 7.67 -15.68 10.63
CA ALA A 371 7.74 -14.31 10.16
C ALA A 371 9.18 -13.92 9.77
N SER A 372 10.18 -14.51 10.41
CA SER A 372 11.60 -14.30 10.09
C SER A 372 11.98 -14.82 8.71
N GLU A 373 11.37 -15.90 8.22
CA GLU A 373 11.54 -16.37 6.84
C GLU A 373 11.02 -15.35 5.82
N TRP A 374 9.83 -14.77 6.06
CA TRP A 374 9.29 -13.70 5.22
C TRP A 374 10.22 -12.48 5.23
N VAL A 375 10.72 -12.07 6.41
CA VAL A 375 11.69 -10.97 6.53
C VAL A 375 12.98 -11.30 5.78
N ALA A 376 13.49 -12.53 5.90
CA ALA A 376 14.70 -12.98 5.22
C ALA A 376 14.52 -12.92 3.69
N ASN A 377 13.36 -13.34 3.17
CA ASN A 377 13.03 -13.23 1.75
C ASN A 377 13.01 -11.77 1.29
N PHE A 378 12.25 -10.92 1.98
CA PHE A 378 12.15 -9.50 1.68
C PHE A 378 13.53 -8.80 1.73
N ARG A 379 14.33 -9.07 2.77
CA ARG A 379 15.67 -8.49 2.93
C ARG A 379 16.64 -8.98 1.89
N LYS A 380 16.61 -10.27 1.51
CA LYS A 380 17.45 -10.81 0.44
C LYS A 380 17.24 -10.02 -0.85
N HIS A 381 15.98 -9.82 -1.26
CA HIS A 381 15.66 -9.05 -2.47
C HIS A 381 16.01 -7.57 -2.33
N PHE A 382 15.75 -6.96 -1.17
CA PHE A 382 16.12 -5.57 -0.90
C PHE A 382 17.63 -5.34 -1.00
N VAL A 383 18.43 -6.18 -0.35
CA VAL A 383 19.90 -6.08 -0.34
C VAL A 383 20.49 -6.34 -1.73
N GLN A 384 19.95 -7.31 -2.47
CA GLN A 384 20.37 -7.59 -3.86
C GLN A 384 20.14 -6.40 -4.78
N ASN A 385 18.92 -5.84 -4.79
CA ASN A 385 18.58 -4.67 -5.61
C ASN A 385 19.38 -3.43 -5.17
N ARG A 386 19.53 -3.21 -3.86
CA ARG A 386 20.39 -2.13 -3.34
C ARG A 386 21.84 -2.28 -3.78
N GLY A 387 22.38 -3.49 -3.75
CA GLY A 387 23.73 -3.80 -4.23
C GLY A 387 23.89 -3.49 -5.71
N LEU A 388 22.94 -3.94 -6.54
CA LEU A 388 22.92 -3.65 -7.98
C LEU A 388 22.91 -2.14 -8.26
N MET A 389 22.05 -1.37 -7.57
CA MET A 389 21.96 0.09 -7.75
C MET A 389 23.25 0.80 -7.32
N LYS A 390 23.88 0.37 -6.22
CA LYS A 390 25.19 0.89 -5.80
C LYS A 390 26.28 0.61 -6.84
N THR A 391 26.30 -0.59 -7.41
CA THR A 391 27.26 -0.96 -8.45
C THR A 391 27.03 -0.15 -9.73
N ARG A 392 25.80 -0.06 -10.24
CA ARG A 392 25.44 0.76 -11.41
C ARG A 392 25.89 2.21 -11.22
N LEU A 393 25.58 2.78 -10.05
CA LEU A 393 25.98 4.14 -9.68
C LEU A 393 27.51 4.31 -9.70
N ALA A 394 28.24 3.46 -8.97
CA ALA A 394 29.68 3.58 -8.83
C ALA A 394 30.38 3.43 -10.20
N THR A 395 29.99 2.44 -11.01
CA THR A 395 30.55 2.21 -12.33
C THR A 395 30.28 3.38 -13.27
N ALA A 396 29.04 3.89 -13.32
CA ALA A 396 28.69 5.01 -14.18
C ALA A 396 29.42 6.31 -13.80
N VAL A 397 29.47 6.63 -12.50
CA VAL A 397 30.19 7.82 -11.99
C VAL A 397 31.68 7.71 -12.27
N GLN A 398 32.28 6.55 -12.01
CA GLN A 398 33.71 6.33 -12.23
C GLN A 398 34.07 6.47 -13.71
N PHE A 399 33.31 5.86 -14.61
CA PHE A 399 33.55 5.97 -16.06
C PHE A 399 33.42 7.40 -16.55
N MET A 400 32.33 8.10 -16.17
CA MET A 400 32.10 9.48 -16.62
C MET A 400 33.19 10.44 -16.13
N ASN A 401 33.65 10.31 -14.89
CA ASN A 401 34.77 11.11 -14.38
C ASN A 401 36.04 10.90 -15.21
N ILE A 402 36.39 9.66 -15.53
CA ILE A 402 37.60 9.35 -16.31
C ILE A 402 37.49 9.86 -17.73
N LEU A 403 36.33 9.64 -18.36
CA LEU A 403 36.09 10.10 -19.73
C LEU A 403 36.22 11.61 -19.81
N MET A 404 35.59 12.36 -18.90
CA MET A 404 35.60 13.83 -18.91
C MET A 404 36.94 14.45 -18.56
N GLU A 405 37.76 13.77 -17.76
CA GLU A 405 39.14 14.20 -17.49
C GLU A 405 40.08 13.96 -18.66
N SER A 406 39.78 12.95 -19.48
CA SER A 406 40.66 12.51 -20.56
C SER A 406 40.29 13.11 -21.91
N LEU A 407 39.00 13.27 -22.20
CA LEU A 407 38.48 13.64 -23.51
C LEU A 407 37.25 14.53 -23.39
N THR A 408 37.23 15.62 -24.13
CA THR A 408 36.03 16.43 -24.38
C THR A 408 35.03 15.65 -25.26
N ALA A 409 33.74 16.03 -25.19
CA ALA A 409 32.70 15.38 -25.99
C ALA A 409 33.00 15.52 -27.50
N GLU A 410 33.53 16.67 -27.90
CA GLU A 410 33.94 16.96 -29.27
C GLU A 410 35.11 16.07 -29.71
N GLU A 411 36.11 15.84 -28.87
CA GLU A 411 37.21 14.91 -29.16
C GLU A 411 36.71 13.48 -29.35
N VAL A 412 35.79 13.00 -28.50
CA VAL A 412 35.19 11.67 -28.68
C VAL A 412 34.50 11.56 -30.04
N VAL A 413 33.78 12.59 -30.48
CA VAL A 413 33.15 12.65 -31.81
C VAL A 413 34.19 12.60 -32.93
N GLU A 414 35.32 13.31 -32.80
CA GLU A 414 36.41 13.24 -33.77
C GLU A 414 37.01 11.83 -33.89
N TYR A 415 37.05 11.05 -32.81
CA TYR A 415 37.45 9.63 -32.88
C TYR A 415 36.39 8.72 -33.52
N VAL A 416 35.11 9.09 -33.48
CA VAL A 416 34.02 8.34 -34.15
C VAL A 416 34.01 8.60 -35.66
N LYS A 417 34.23 9.85 -36.10
CA LYS A 417 34.17 10.27 -37.51
C LYS A 417 34.95 9.40 -38.49
N PRO A 418 36.25 9.08 -38.29
CA PRO A 418 36.99 8.27 -39.26
C PRO A 418 36.46 6.84 -39.36
N LEU A 419 35.90 6.31 -38.26
CA LEU A 419 35.25 5.00 -38.26
C LEU A 419 33.88 5.05 -38.95
N ALA A 420 33.11 6.12 -38.77
CA ALA A 420 31.81 6.29 -39.44
C ALA A 420 31.97 6.54 -40.95
N LEU A 421 32.93 7.37 -41.35
CA LEU A 421 33.14 7.80 -42.75
C LEU A 421 34.05 6.85 -43.55
N ASN A 422 34.37 5.66 -43.01
CA ASN A 422 35.14 4.66 -43.75
C ASN A 422 34.36 4.23 -45.00
N PRO A 423 34.91 4.36 -46.23
CA PRO A 423 34.21 3.98 -47.47
C PRO A 423 33.95 2.47 -47.58
N ASN A 424 34.73 1.63 -46.88
CA ASN A 424 34.59 0.17 -46.89
C ASN A 424 34.54 -0.38 -45.45
N PRO A 425 33.45 -0.17 -44.70
CA PRO A 425 33.35 -0.62 -43.33
C PRO A 425 33.11 -2.13 -43.26
N SER A 426 33.84 -2.81 -42.36
CA SER A 426 33.65 -4.24 -42.09
C SER A 426 32.27 -4.53 -41.48
N SER A 427 31.80 -5.78 -41.52
CA SER A 427 30.51 -6.13 -40.89
C SER A 427 30.47 -5.80 -39.40
N ILE A 428 31.58 -6.02 -38.68
CA ILE A 428 31.70 -5.71 -37.25
C ILE A 428 31.63 -4.18 -37.03
N GLN A 429 32.30 -3.41 -37.88
CA GLN A 429 32.25 -1.94 -37.80
C GLN A 429 30.85 -1.40 -38.09
N ARG A 430 30.13 -2.01 -39.04
CA ARG A 430 28.73 -1.68 -39.30
C ARG A 430 27.85 -2.00 -38.09
N ASP A 431 28.04 -3.17 -37.47
CA ASP A 431 27.30 -3.55 -36.26
C ASP A 431 27.50 -2.52 -35.14
N GLU A 432 28.74 -2.12 -34.85
CA GLU A 432 29.03 -1.15 -33.79
C GLU A 432 28.47 0.25 -34.04
N LEU A 433 28.55 0.72 -35.29
CA LEU A 433 27.92 1.98 -35.68
C LEU A 433 26.40 1.88 -35.59
N TYR A 434 25.81 0.72 -35.95
CA TYR A 434 24.38 0.49 -35.82
C TYR A 434 23.94 0.52 -34.35
N TYR A 435 24.70 -0.11 -33.45
CA TYR A 435 24.43 -0.07 -32.01
C TYR A 435 24.50 1.36 -31.48
N LEU A 436 25.61 2.07 -31.74
CA LEU A 436 25.79 3.46 -31.30
C LEU A 436 24.65 4.36 -31.79
N CYS A 437 24.32 4.30 -33.08
CA CYS A 437 23.29 5.14 -33.65
C CYS A 437 21.90 4.84 -33.11
N THR A 438 21.60 3.58 -32.82
CA THR A 438 20.33 3.19 -32.21
C THR A 438 20.28 3.62 -30.73
N GLU A 439 21.31 3.30 -29.95
CA GLU A 439 21.38 3.59 -28.51
C GLU A 439 21.36 5.11 -28.24
N ILE A 440 22.10 5.90 -29.02
CA ILE A 440 22.11 7.35 -28.86
C ILE A 440 20.82 8.01 -29.37
N ARG A 441 20.10 7.40 -30.31
CA ARG A 441 18.76 7.87 -30.70
C ARG A 441 17.73 7.58 -29.61
N LEU A 442 17.79 6.40 -28.98
CA LEU A 442 16.91 6.05 -27.86
C LEU A 442 17.13 6.96 -26.64
N ALA A 443 18.38 7.26 -26.30
CA ALA A 443 18.72 8.06 -25.13
C ALA A 443 18.76 9.58 -25.39
N GLY A 444 19.23 9.99 -26.57
CA GLY A 444 19.65 11.37 -26.87
C GLY A 444 18.71 12.17 -27.78
N ASP A 445 17.87 11.52 -28.58
CA ASP A 445 17.08 12.18 -29.62
C ASP A 445 15.72 12.69 -29.12
N LYS A 446 15.54 14.01 -29.11
CA LYS A 446 14.28 14.67 -28.73
C LYS A 446 13.12 14.39 -29.69
N ARG A 447 13.37 13.93 -30.92
CA ARG A 447 12.31 13.60 -31.89
C ARG A 447 11.54 12.35 -31.48
N ILE A 448 12.25 11.38 -30.90
CA ILE A 448 11.68 10.13 -30.40
C ILE A 448 11.26 10.30 -28.94
N ASP A 449 12.01 11.09 -28.18
CA ASP A 449 11.78 11.41 -26.75
C ASP A 449 11.52 10.16 -25.90
N PHE A 450 12.29 9.11 -26.16
CA PHE A 450 12.15 7.85 -25.44
C PHE A 450 12.71 7.96 -24.01
N MET A 451 13.94 8.47 -23.84
CA MET A 451 14.56 8.73 -22.52
C MET A 451 15.16 10.12 -22.39
N LYS A 452 15.18 10.93 -23.44
CA LYS A 452 15.92 12.20 -23.45
C LYS A 452 15.43 13.19 -22.39
N THR A 453 14.12 13.42 -22.31
CA THR A 453 13.55 14.30 -21.29
C THR A 453 13.86 13.80 -19.88
N ASP A 454 13.88 12.49 -19.66
CA ASP A 454 14.16 11.90 -18.36
C ASP A 454 15.63 12.03 -17.95
N ILE A 455 16.56 11.85 -18.90
CA ILE A 455 17.99 12.10 -18.70
C ILE A 455 18.24 13.60 -18.43
N ASP A 456 17.54 14.51 -19.12
CA ASP A 456 17.64 15.96 -18.86
C ASP A 456 17.21 16.31 -17.44
N ASN A 457 16.21 15.60 -16.93
CA ASN A 457 15.70 15.79 -15.59
C ASN A 457 16.65 15.28 -14.49
N LEU A 458 17.62 14.40 -14.79
CA LEU A 458 18.63 13.98 -13.82
C LEU A 458 19.36 15.16 -13.20
N SER A 459 19.66 16.18 -14.00
CA SER A 459 20.32 17.42 -13.56
C SER A 459 19.53 18.19 -12.49
N ARG A 460 18.24 17.88 -12.32
CA ARG A 460 17.31 18.54 -11.40
C ARG A 460 16.97 17.69 -10.17
N LEU A 461 17.45 16.44 -10.10
CA LEU A 461 17.13 15.51 -9.01
C LEU A 461 18.05 15.73 -7.80
N ASN A 462 17.46 16.23 -6.71
CA ASN A 462 18.18 16.41 -5.45
C ASN A 462 18.52 15.06 -4.77
N SER A 463 17.76 13.99 -5.07
CA SER A 463 17.93 12.66 -4.45
C SER A 463 19.22 11.94 -4.84
N MET A 464 19.99 12.48 -5.79
CA MET A 464 21.27 11.93 -6.25
C MET A 464 22.49 12.76 -5.79
N GLU A 465 22.31 13.92 -5.15
CA GLU A 465 23.44 14.80 -4.80
C GLU A 465 24.49 14.09 -3.92
N LYS A 466 24.05 13.33 -2.90
CA LYS A 466 24.95 12.58 -2.00
C LYS A 466 25.71 11.46 -2.71
N ALA A 467 25.08 10.80 -3.67
CA ALA A 467 25.71 9.76 -4.49
C ALA A 467 26.91 10.30 -5.29
N PHE A 468 26.99 11.62 -5.43
CA PHE A 468 28.01 12.35 -6.18
C PHE A 468 28.95 13.18 -5.27
N GLU A 469 28.85 13.13 -3.94
CA GLU A 469 29.73 13.88 -3.02
C GLU A 469 31.21 13.53 -3.20
N SER A 470 31.53 12.28 -3.57
CA SER A 470 32.88 11.83 -3.88
C SER A 470 33.24 11.92 -5.37
N SER A 471 32.31 12.38 -6.21
CA SER A 471 32.54 12.59 -7.64
C SER A 471 33.25 13.93 -7.88
N ARG A 472 34.14 13.98 -8.88
CA ARG A 472 34.83 15.22 -9.27
C ARG A 472 33.94 16.14 -10.10
N HIS A 473 32.99 15.57 -10.82
CA HIS A 473 31.98 16.27 -11.59
C HIS A 473 30.58 16.03 -11.04
N SER A 474 29.73 17.03 -11.18
CA SER A 474 28.31 17.02 -10.84
C SER A 474 27.46 16.28 -11.88
N MET A 475 26.27 15.85 -11.48
CA MET A 475 25.28 15.25 -12.39
C MET A 475 24.96 16.17 -13.59
N THR A 476 24.87 17.48 -13.36
CA THR A 476 24.61 18.46 -14.43
C THR A 476 25.72 18.48 -15.46
N GLU A 477 26.99 18.35 -15.04
CA GLU A 477 28.12 18.30 -15.96
C GLU A 477 28.12 17.00 -16.78
N PHE A 478 27.75 15.87 -16.17
CA PHE A 478 27.58 14.59 -16.88
C PHE A 478 26.50 14.66 -17.97
N VAL A 479 25.32 15.22 -17.64
CA VAL A 479 24.23 15.42 -18.61
C VAL A 479 24.66 16.38 -19.72
N THR A 480 25.37 17.46 -19.38
CA THR A 480 25.86 18.43 -20.37
C THR A 480 26.88 17.81 -21.32
N TYR A 481 27.78 16.96 -20.80
CA TYR A 481 28.74 16.22 -21.62
C TYR A 481 28.02 15.29 -22.60
N PHE A 482 27.04 14.53 -22.11
CA PHE A 482 26.21 13.65 -22.93
C PHE A 482 25.44 14.41 -24.02
N ASP A 483 24.88 15.58 -23.69
CA ASP A 483 24.16 16.41 -24.66
C ASP A 483 25.06 16.85 -25.82
N LYS A 484 26.28 17.29 -25.51
CA LYS A 484 27.27 17.66 -26.54
C LYS A 484 27.66 16.46 -27.40
N LEU A 485 27.87 15.30 -26.77
CA LEU A 485 28.18 14.05 -27.46
C LEU A 485 27.05 13.67 -28.43
N ALA A 486 25.80 13.71 -27.97
CA ALA A 486 24.62 13.41 -28.78
C ALA A 486 24.46 14.38 -29.96
N VAL A 487 24.67 15.69 -29.74
CA VAL A 487 24.64 16.71 -30.80
C VAL A 487 25.69 16.44 -31.88
N GLY A 488 26.86 15.91 -31.51
CA GLY A 488 27.91 15.56 -32.47
C GLY A 488 27.68 14.25 -33.23
N ILE A 489 27.12 13.23 -32.58
CA ILE A 489 26.97 11.89 -33.16
C ILE A 489 25.67 11.74 -33.97
N LEU A 490 24.53 12.31 -33.53
CA LEU A 490 23.25 12.17 -34.23
C LEU A 490 23.32 12.60 -35.72
N PRO A 491 23.98 13.71 -36.09
CA PRO A 491 24.16 14.07 -37.50
C PRO A 491 24.99 13.05 -38.30
N LEU A 492 25.98 12.40 -37.67
CA LEU A 492 26.75 11.33 -38.30
C LEU A 492 25.86 10.12 -38.57
N CYS A 493 24.99 9.76 -37.63
CA CYS A 493 24.01 8.69 -37.82
C CYS A 493 23.01 8.98 -38.95
N ASP A 494 22.51 10.22 -39.02
CA ASP A 494 21.64 10.66 -40.12
C ASP A 494 22.37 10.62 -41.48
N GLN A 495 23.69 10.88 -41.51
CA GLN A 495 24.51 10.76 -42.71
C GLN A 495 24.72 9.30 -43.12
N LEU A 496 25.02 8.41 -42.16
CA LEU A 496 25.17 6.97 -42.38
C LEU A 496 23.90 6.33 -42.94
N GLU A 497 22.74 6.74 -42.43
CA GLU A 497 21.45 6.27 -42.96
C GLU A 497 21.24 6.68 -44.42
N LYS A 498 21.61 7.91 -44.78
CA LYS A 498 21.56 8.41 -46.16
C LYS A 498 22.51 7.67 -47.11
N THR A 499 23.60 7.09 -46.62
CA THR A 499 24.53 6.30 -47.44
C THR A 499 24.11 4.85 -47.64
N ASN A 500 22.94 4.44 -47.15
CA ASN A 500 22.44 3.05 -47.23
C ASN A 500 23.41 2.00 -46.65
N ILE A 501 24.26 2.39 -45.69
CA ILE A 501 25.27 1.50 -45.08
C ILE A 501 24.65 0.26 -44.42
N TRP A 502 23.40 0.37 -43.94
CA TRP A 502 22.65 -0.72 -43.30
C TRP A 502 22.02 -1.70 -44.29
N ASN A 503 21.86 -1.30 -45.57
CA ASN A 503 21.17 -2.08 -46.60
C ASN A 503 22.14 -2.75 -47.59
N ALA A 504 23.39 -3.00 -47.17
CA ALA A 504 24.36 -3.65 -48.05
C ALA A 504 24.01 -5.13 -48.31
N ALA A 505 24.34 -5.59 -49.52
CA ALA A 505 24.15 -6.98 -49.90
C ALA A 505 24.87 -7.92 -48.92
N ASN A 506 24.17 -8.96 -48.46
CA ASN A 506 24.66 -9.98 -47.51
C ASN A 506 25.05 -9.45 -46.12
N TYR A 507 24.53 -8.30 -45.70
CA TYR A 507 24.71 -7.79 -44.34
C TYR A 507 23.40 -7.90 -43.54
N THR A 508 23.50 -8.46 -42.34
CA THR A 508 22.44 -8.45 -41.33
C THR A 508 23.06 -8.07 -40.00
N VAL A 509 22.49 -7.06 -39.35
CA VAL A 509 22.98 -6.59 -38.05
C VAL A 509 22.99 -7.74 -37.06
N ASN A 510 24.15 -8.02 -36.45
CA ASN A 510 24.21 -8.91 -35.31
C ASN A 510 23.47 -8.25 -34.13
N LYS A 511 22.40 -8.81 -33.59
CA LYS A 511 21.68 -8.15 -32.48
C LYS A 511 22.29 -8.41 -31.10
N ALA A 512 23.30 -9.27 -31.01
CA ALA A 512 23.96 -9.63 -29.76
C ALA A 512 24.71 -8.46 -29.11
N GLY A 513 25.24 -7.52 -29.92
CA GLY A 513 26.14 -6.47 -29.42
C GLY A 513 25.46 -5.24 -28.83
N PHE A 514 24.13 -5.17 -28.83
CA PHE A 514 23.37 -4.18 -28.06
C PHE A 514 23.62 -4.32 -26.56
N TYR A 515 23.61 -3.22 -25.81
CA TYR A 515 23.53 -3.30 -24.36
C TYR A 515 22.19 -3.89 -23.90
N ASP A 516 22.17 -4.48 -22.72
CA ASP A 516 20.98 -5.19 -22.23
C ASP A 516 19.77 -4.25 -22.06
N TRP A 517 20.00 -2.98 -21.69
CA TRP A 517 18.95 -1.97 -21.62
C TRP A 517 18.31 -1.68 -22.99
N SER A 518 19.10 -1.67 -24.06
CA SER A 518 18.63 -1.42 -25.42
C SER A 518 18.00 -2.67 -26.03
N LYS A 519 18.52 -3.87 -25.70
CA LYS A 519 17.88 -5.15 -26.05
C LYS A 519 16.47 -5.24 -25.49
N GLU A 520 16.27 -4.85 -24.24
CA GLU A 520 14.95 -4.88 -23.59
C GLU A 520 13.94 -3.96 -24.32
N ILE A 521 14.33 -2.71 -24.59
CA ILE A 521 13.48 -1.73 -25.31
C ILE A 521 13.12 -2.22 -26.72
N LEU A 522 14.09 -2.82 -27.40
CA LEU A 522 13.93 -3.32 -28.76
C LEU A 522 13.30 -4.73 -28.82
N ASN A 523 12.95 -5.31 -27.67
CA ASN A 523 12.43 -6.67 -27.53
C ASN A 523 13.32 -7.73 -28.21
N ILE A 524 14.64 -7.59 -28.03
CA ILE A 524 15.67 -8.52 -28.50
C ILE A 524 15.90 -9.55 -27.40
N LYS A 525 15.89 -10.85 -27.75
CA LYS A 525 16.23 -11.91 -26.80
C LYS A 525 17.65 -11.71 -26.27
N ALA A 526 17.80 -11.62 -24.95
CA ALA A 526 19.10 -11.44 -24.28
C ALA A 526 19.97 -12.72 -24.26
N VAL A 527 19.35 -13.87 -24.51
CA VAL A 527 19.98 -15.19 -24.51
C VAL A 527 19.80 -15.86 -25.87
N ASP A 528 20.74 -16.73 -26.23
CA ASP A 528 20.59 -17.63 -27.36
C ASP A 528 19.49 -18.68 -27.10
N ASP A 529 19.19 -19.52 -28.10
CA ASP A 529 18.17 -20.58 -27.98
C ASP A 529 18.55 -21.66 -26.93
N GLU A 530 19.78 -21.64 -26.40
CA GLU A 530 20.30 -22.51 -25.33
C GLU A 530 20.31 -21.82 -23.95
N GLY A 531 19.88 -20.57 -23.85
CA GLY A 531 19.84 -19.81 -22.59
C GLY A 531 21.18 -19.20 -22.17
N LYS A 532 22.20 -19.17 -23.03
CA LYS A 532 23.49 -18.51 -22.74
C LYS A 532 23.42 -17.02 -23.05
N PRO A 533 24.05 -16.16 -22.23
CA PRO A 533 24.13 -14.73 -22.52
C PRO A 533 24.90 -14.50 -23.83
N LEU A 534 24.32 -13.71 -24.71
CA LEU A 534 24.96 -13.30 -25.96
C LEU A 534 26.13 -12.36 -25.63
N THR A 535 27.35 -12.89 -25.62
CA THR A 535 28.57 -12.12 -25.34
C THR A 535 29.10 -11.46 -26.62
N TYR A 536 29.23 -10.14 -26.59
CA TYR A 536 29.83 -9.34 -27.66
C TYR A 536 31.07 -8.64 -27.12
N THR A 537 32.20 -8.78 -27.82
CA THR A 537 33.43 -8.07 -27.50
C THR A 537 33.59 -6.92 -28.49
N PRO A 538 33.72 -5.65 -28.02
CA PRO A 538 33.99 -4.52 -28.90
C PRO A 538 35.23 -4.72 -29.75
N ALA A 539 35.19 -4.27 -31.00
CA ALA A 539 36.30 -4.32 -31.91
C ALA A 539 37.37 -3.29 -31.54
N VAL A 540 38.62 -3.75 -31.55
CA VAL A 540 39.78 -2.90 -31.28
C VAL A 540 40.34 -2.41 -32.61
N TYR A 541 40.26 -1.10 -32.87
CA TYR A 541 40.76 -0.47 -34.10
C TYR A 541 42.13 0.20 -33.87
N GLY A 542 43.09 -0.55 -33.31
CA GLY A 542 44.43 -0.05 -32.97
C GLY A 542 44.78 -0.23 -31.49
N SER A 543 45.40 0.78 -30.87
CA SER A 543 45.55 0.80 -29.41
C SER A 543 44.23 1.23 -28.77
N PRO A 544 43.87 0.75 -27.56
CA PRO A 544 42.69 1.20 -26.86
C PRO A 544 42.70 2.72 -26.66
N LEU A 545 41.55 3.36 -26.87
CA LEU A 545 41.43 4.82 -26.79
C LEU A 545 41.66 5.34 -25.36
N LEU A 546 41.16 4.62 -24.35
CA LEU A 546 41.43 4.90 -22.94
C LEU A 546 41.79 3.60 -22.21
N THR A 547 42.80 3.68 -21.34
CA THR A 547 43.27 2.57 -20.50
C THR A 547 43.45 3.01 -19.06
N TRP A 548 43.21 2.09 -18.13
CA TRP A 548 43.57 2.24 -16.73
C TRP A 548 45.08 2.35 -16.56
N SER A 549 45.53 2.88 -15.42
CA SER A 549 46.94 2.84 -15.04
C SER A 549 47.49 1.42 -14.90
N SER A 550 46.62 0.41 -14.69
CA SER A 550 46.95 -1.02 -14.71
C SER A 550 47.20 -1.58 -16.11
N GLY A 551 46.88 -0.82 -17.17
CA GLY A 551 46.97 -1.25 -18.57
C GLY A 551 45.68 -1.87 -19.13
N ASP A 552 44.65 -2.08 -18.31
CA ASP A 552 43.36 -2.61 -18.75
C ASP A 552 42.59 -1.54 -19.57
N PRO A 553 41.93 -1.88 -20.69
CA PRO A 553 41.18 -0.91 -21.48
C PRO A 553 39.94 -0.41 -20.73
N VAL A 554 39.76 0.91 -20.65
CA VAL A 554 38.53 1.58 -20.18
C VAL A 554 37.50 1.58 -21.32
N CYS A 555 37.94 1.96 -22.53
CA CYS A 555 37.18 1.84 -23.76
C CYS A 555 38.11 1.76 -24.97
N VAL A 556 37.73 0.98 -25.98
CA VAL A 556 38.66 0.55 -27.04
C VAL A 556 38.65 1.44 -28.29
N SER A 557 37.58 2.20 -28.51
CA SER A 557 37.42 3.08 -29.69
C SER A 557 36.49 4.26 -29.37
N GLY A 558 36.45 5.27 -30.23
CA GLY A 558 35.51 6.38 -30.08
C GLY A 558 34.04 5.92 -30.06
N ILE A 559 33.72 4.86 -30.81
CA ILE A 559 32.38 4.25 -30.82
C ILE A 559 32.09 3.63 -29.45
N ASP A 560 33.01 2.82 -28.95
CA ASP A 560 32.87 2.14 -27.66
C ASP A 560 32.77 3.13 -26.48
N CYS A 561 33.64 4.15 -26.42
CA CYS A 561 33.56 5.18 -25.38
C CYS A 561 32.23 5.96 -25.44
N SER A 562 31.73 6.25 -26.64
CA SER A 562 30.43 6.92 -26.82
C SER A 562 29.28 6.07 -26.32
N ARG A 563 29.30 4.76 -26.62
CA ARG A 563 28.28 3.81 -26.17
C ARG A 563 28.31 3.63 -24.65
N ILE A 564 29.49 3.51 -24.04
CA ILE A 564 29.61 3.40 -22.57
C ILE A 564 29.15 4.71 -21.89
N ALA A 565 29.39 5.88 -22.50
CA ALA A 565 28.85 7.15 -22.01
C ALA A 565 27.31 7.17 -22.04
N VAL A 566 26.70 6.75 -23.15
CA VAL A 566 25.23 6.59 -23.26
C VAL A 566 24.71 5.65 -22.17
N LYS A 567 25.34 4.48 -22.03
CA LYS A 567 24.98 3.49 -20.99
C LYS A 567 25.09 4.07 -19.59
N SER A 568 26.16 4.82 -19.30
CA SER A 568 26.38 5.41 -17.98
C SER A 568 25.27 6.39 -17.61
N LEU A 569 24.78 7.21 -18.56
CA LEU A 569 23.65 8.11 -18.31
C LEU A 569 22.33 7.34 -18.12
N VAL A 570 22.10 6.26 -18.87
CA VAL A 570 20.96 5.37 -18.68
C VAL A 570 20.99 4.68 -17.31
N ASP A 571 22.16 4.20 -16.87
CA ASP A 571 22.34 3.61 -15.55
C ASP A 571 22.10 4.64 -14.44
N LEU A 572 22.61 5.86 -14.59
CA LEU A 572 22.35 6.95 -13.64
C LEU A 572 20.86 7.32 -13.57
N TYR A 573 20.16 7.32 -14.71
CA TYR A 573 18.71 7.48 -14.75
C TYR A 573 17.99 6.36 -13.98
N SER A 574 18.34 5.10 -14.24
CA SER A 574 17.79 3.93 -13.54
C SER A 574 17.99 4.03 -12.02
N VAL A 575 19.19 4.39 -11.58
CA VAL A 575 19.49 4.58 -10.15
C VAL A 575 18.66 5.71 -9.57
N ALA A 576 18.53 6.83 -10.27
CA ALA A 576 17.83 8.01 -9.77
C ALA A 576 16.33 7.78 -9.56
N VAL A 577 15.70 6.92 -10.39
CA VAL A 577 14.29 6.53 -10.25
C VAL A 577 14.04 5.76 -8.94
N TYR A 578 15.00 4.97 -8.47
CA TYR A 578 14.89 4.14 -7.27
C TYR A 578 15.78 4.59 -6.10
N ALA A 579 16.35 5.79 -6.19
CA ALA A 579 17.31 6.31 -5.21
C ALA A 579 16.69 6.43 -3.81
N ASP A 580 15.45 6.90 -3.71
CA ASP A 580 14.79 7.08 -2.42
C ASP A 580 14.47 5.74 -1.72
N ALA A 581 14.26 4.66 -2.50
CA ALA A 581 14.02 3.32 -1.99
C ALA A 581 15.30 2.60 -1.55
N PHE A 582 16.37 2.67 -2.36
CA PHE A 582 17.58 1.84 -2.15
C PHE A 582 18.82 2.63 -1.69
N LEU A 583 18.86 3.94 -1.92
CA LEU A 583 19.97 4.83 -1.56
C LEU A 583 19.50 6.00 -0.67
N PRO A 584 18.74 5.76 0.41
CA PRO A 584 18.17 6.85 1.20
C PRO A 584 19.27 7.77 1.72
N ILE A 585 19.11 9.07 1.42
CA ILE A 585 20.03 10.12 1.88
C ILE A 585 19.81 10.45 3.36
N SER A 586 18.59 10.18 3.86
CA SER A 586 18.11 10.69 5.14
C SER A 586 18.70 9.94 6.35
N SER A 587 18.92 10.69 7.43
CA SER A 587 19.22 10.16 8.77
C SER A 587 17.97 9.66 9.49
N ASN A 588 16.93 9.24 8.76
CA ASN A 588 15.66 8.77 9.33
C ASN A 588 15.36 7.37 8.81
N ALA A 589 14.70 6.57 9.63
CA ALA A 589 14.24 5.24 9.23
C ALA A 589 13.27 5.32 8.03
N ALA A 590 13.40 4.38 7.08
CA ALA A 590 12.44 4.26 5.99
C ALA A 590 11.08 3.75 6.51
N SER A 591 9.99 4.18 5.87
CA SER A 591 8.65 3.73 6.22
C SER A 591 7.75 3.43 5.01
N PRO A 592 8.05 2.36 4.24
CA PRO A 592 7.28 1.99 3.05
C PRO A 592 5.90 1.41 3.40
N ASP A 593 4.88 1.75 2.61
CA ASP A 593 3.51 1.25 2.75
C ASP A 593 3.33 -0.14 2.09
N VAL A 594 4.14 -1.12 2.49
CA VAL A 594 4.20 -2.46 1.86
C VAL A 594 2.84 -3.16 1.91
N PHE A 595 2.15 -3.16 3.05
CA PHE A 595 0.82 -3.79 3.20
C PHE A 595 -0.36 -2.93 2.70
N ASN A 596 -0.11 -1.70 2.26
CA ASN A 596 -1.16 -0.76 1.85
C ASN A 596 -0.99 -0.33 0.38
N PRO A 597 -1.59 -1.05 -0.59
CA PRO A 597 -1.49 -0.69 -2.01
C PRO A 597 -2.27 0.56 -2.41
N TYR A 598 -2.92 1.23 -1.45
CA TYR A 598 -3.84 2.33 -1.72
C TYR A 598 -3.34 3.70 -1.26
N SER A 599 -2.19 3.80 -0.59
CA SER A 599 -1.61 5.08 -0.22
C SER A 599 -1.26 5.89 -1.46
N GLU A 600 -0.48 5.34 -2.39
CA GLU A 600 -0.13 6.02 -3.64
C GLU A 600 -1.32 6.15 -4.61
N LEU A 601 -2.16 5.12 -4.78
CA LEU A 601 -3.30 5.16 -5.72
C LEU A 601 -4.30 6.26 -5.39
N LYS A 602 -4.54 6.49 -4.09
CA LYS A 602 -5.44 7.55 -3.63
C LYS A 602 -4.77 8.91 -3.66
N ALA A 603 -3.52 9.02 -3.19
CA ALA A 603 -2.77 10.27 -3.23
C ALA A 603 -2.67 10.81 -4.67
N CYS A 604 -2.45 9.91 -5.63
CA CYS A 604 -2.41 10.21 -7.06
C CYS A 604 -3.77 10.28 -7.74
N LYS A 605 -4.88 10.08 -7.02
CA LYS A 605 -6.26 10.07 -7.57
C LYS A 605 -6.47 9.08 -8.73
N ILE A 606 -5.71 7.99 -8.77
CA ILE A 606 -5.91 6.88 -9.70
C ILE A 606 -7.12 6.04 -9.27
N TYR A 607 -7.43 6.03 -7.97
CA TYR A 607 -8.59 5.35 -7.41
C TYR A 607 -9.46 6.29 -6.54
N ASP A 608 -10.77 6.37 -6.82
CA ASP A 608 -11.77 7.02 -5.95
C ASP A 608 -12.61 5.96 -5.20
N PRO A 609 -12.44 5.80 -3.87
CA PRO A 609 -13.20 4.83 -3.09
C PRO A 609 -14.69 5.16 -2.98
N TRP A 610 -15.10 6.38 -3.28
CA TRP A 610 -16.50 6.80 -3.25
C TRP A 610 -17.19 6.69 -4.61
N PHE A 611 -16.47 6.32 -5.67
CA PHE A 611 -17.00 6.31 -7.03
C PHE A 611 -18.22 5.41 -7.17
N ALA A 612 -18.18 4.18 -6.68
CA ALA A 612 -19.32 3.25 -6.76
C ALA A 612 -20.56 3.80 -6.01
N THR A 613 -20.34 4.42 -4.86
CA THR A 613 -21.41 5.07 -4.08
C THR A 613 -21.99 6.27 -4.80
N LYS A 614 -21.15 7.16 -5.36
CA LYS A 614 -21.58 8.31 -6.16
C LYS A 614 -22.32 7.85 -7.42
N ARG A 615 -21.83 6.82 -8.12
CA ARG A 615 -22.46 6.21 -9.30
C ARG A 615 -23.83 5.63 -8.97
N ALA A 616 -23.96 4.90 -7.86
CA ALA A 616 -25.25 4.36 -7.41
C ALA A 616 -26.27 5.48 -7.11
N ASN A 617 -25.85 6.54 -6.43
CA ASN A 617 -26.72 7.68 -6.13
C ASN A 617 -27.11 8.45 -7.40
N LYS A 618 -26.15 8.73 -8.30
CA LYS A 618 -26.42 9.40 -9.59
C LYS A 618 -27.32 8.56 -10.50
N ARG A 619 -27.13 7.24 -10.54
CA ARG A 619 -28.01 6.31 -11.25
C ARG A 619 -29.41 6.32 -10.66
N LEU A 620 -29.56 6.28 -9.33
CA LEU A 620 -30.88 6.38 -8.71
C LEU A 620 -31.59 7.69 -9.07
N ALA A 621 -30.89 8.83 -8.98
CA ALA A 621 -31.46 10.13 -9.36
C ALA A 621 -31.88 10.18 -10.84
N SER A 622 -31.04 9.63 -11.72
CA SER A 622 -31.34 9.47 -13.16
C SER A 622 -32.54 8.55 -13.41
N ASP A 623 -32.58 7.40 -12.75
CA ASP A 623 -33.65 6.40 -12.88
C ASP A 623 -34.98 6.95 -12.32
N LEU A 624 -34.94 7.77 -11.26
CA LEU A 624 -36.12 8.47 -10.72
C LEU A 624 -36.60 9.55 -11.69
N ALA A 625 -35.72 10.41 -12.21
CA ALA A 625 -36.08 11.43 -13.20
C ALA A 625 -36.70 10.80 -14.46
N SER A 626 -36.09 9.70 -14.91
CA SER A 626 -36.62 8.78 -15.91
C SER A 626 -38.04 8.28 -15.53
N THR A 627 -38.21 7.71 -14.34
CA THR A 627 -39.50 7.20 -13.84
C THR A 627 -40.61 8.26 -13.84
N PHE A 628 -40.30 9.50 -13.46
CA PHE A 628 -41.23 10.63 -13.51
C PHE A 628 -41.57 11.04 -14.95
N ALA A 629 -40.59 11.09 -15.85
CA ALA A 629 -40.83 11.34 -17.27
C ALA A 629 -41.66 10.21 -17.94
N PHE A 630 -41.52 8.95 -17.50
CA PHE A 630 -42.32 7.80 -17.97
C PHE A 630 -43.71 7.74 -17.42
N GLY A 631 -43.90 8.14 -16.16
CA GLY A 631 -45.23 8.22 -15.57
C GLY A 631 -46.16 9.06 -16.44
N TRP A 632 -45.64 10.12 -17.06
CA TRP A 632 -46.39 11.15 -17.78
C TRP A 632 -46.54 10.91 -19.30
N ASN A 633 -45.71 10.07 -19.93
CA ASN A 633 -45.69 9.92 -21.40
C ASN A 633 -46.28 8.60 -21.89
N PHE A 634 -47.02 8.66 -23.01
CA PHE A 634 -47.58 7.48 -23.69
C PHE A 634 -46.49 6.56 -24.28
N LEU A 635 -45.35 7.14 -24.69
CA LEU A 635 -44.19 6.45 -25.23
C LEU A 635 -43.11 6.20 -24.15
N PRO A 636 -42.74 4.93 -23.86
CA PRO A 636 -41.64 4.63 -22.94
C PRO A 636 -40.27 4.91 -23.58
N ILE A 637 -39.68 6.08 -23.27
CA ILE A 637 -38.34 6.51 -23.76
C ILE A 637 -37.32 6.64 -22.60
N TYR A 638 -36.65 5.57 -22.17
CA TYR A 638 -35.75 5.62 -21.01
C TYR A 638 -34.30 6.02 -21.32
N MET A 639 -33.72 6.80 -20.41
CA MET A 639 -32.31 7.17 -20.45
C MET A 639 -31.51 6.21 -19.56
N ASP A 640 -30.54 5.52 -20.15
CA ASP A 640 -29.60 4.68 -19.41
C ASP A 640 -28.23 5.37 -19.39
N ASN A 641 -27.88 5.87 -18.20
CA ASN A 641 -26.70 6.68 -17.97
C ASN A 641 -25.57 5.84 -17.38
N ASP A 642 -24.43 5.83 -18.06
CA ASP A 642 -23.19 5.34 -17.49
C ASP A 642 -22.21 6.47 -17.18
N PHE A 643 -21.54 6.33 -16.04
CA PHE A 643 -20.60 7.32 -15.53
C PHE A 643 -19.23 6.64 -15.48
N THR A 644 -18.22 7.28 -16.06
CA THR A 644 -16.81 6.90 -15.86
C THR A 644 -16.24 7.63 -14.65
N PRO A 645 -15.30 7.01 -13.89
CA PRO A 645 -14.58 7.72 -12.85
C PRO A 645 -13.72 8.83 -13.48
N ASP A 646 -13.43 9.85 -12.68
CA ASP A 646 -12.38 10.82 -13.01
C ASP A 646 -11.04 10.06 -13.02
N THR A 647 -10.25 10.22 -14.08
CA THR A 647 -8.92 9.62 -14.20
C THR A 647 -7.87 10.69 -14.43
N VAL A 648 -6.64 10.43 -13.96
CA VAL A 648 -5.49 11.30 -14.24
C VAL A 648 -5.23 11.31 -15.75
N THR A 649 -5.18 12.50 -16.38
CA THR A 649 -4.68 12.61 -17.76
C THR A 649 -3.16 12.47 -17.78
N SER A 650 -2.65 11.86 -18.85
CA SER A 650 -1.27 11.43 -19.05
C SER A 650 -0.19 12.41 -18.54
N PHE A 651 0.82 11.81 -17.91
CA PHE A 651 2.06 12.32 -17.28
C PHE A 651 2.87 13.44 -17.97
N LYS A 652 2.57 13.84 -19.21
CA LYS A 652 3.51 14.56 -20.08
C LYS A 652 3.77 16.04 -19.71
N LYS A 653 3.07 16.62 -18.73
CA LYS A 653 3.23 18.03 -18.31
C LYS A 653 3.82 18.24 -16.91
N LEU A 654 4.31 17.18 -16.25
CA LEU A 654 4.66 17.18 -14.82
C LEU A 654 6.12 17.53 -14.49
N VAL A 655 6.87 18.03 -15.48
CA VAL A 655 8.34 18.15 -15.43
C VAL A 655 8.84 19.55 -15.03
N ASP A 656 7.99 20.57 -15.07
CA ASP A 656 8.41 21.95 -14.82
C ASP A 656 8.38 22.31 -13.33
N GLY A 657 9.40 21.87 -12.57
CA GLY A 657 9.61 22.37 -11.21
C GLY A 657 10.71 21.73 -10.34
N GLY A 658 11.35 20.64 -10.77
CA GLY A 658 12.42 19.99 -9.97
C GLY A 658 11.98 19.40 -8.62
N LYS A 659 10.68 19.45 -8.32
CA LYS A 659 9.98 18.62 -7.35
C LYS A 659 8.80 18.04 -8.12
N LEU A 660 8.92 16.77 -8.54
CA LEU A 660 7.86 16.05 -9.23
C LEU A 660 6.71 15.81 -8.23
N GLN A 661 5.97 16.87 -7.91
CA GLN A 661 4.62 16.74 -7.39
C GLN A 661 3.75 16.49 -8.62
N PHE A 662 3.17 15.30 -8.71
CA PHE A 662 2.23 15.02 -9.79
C PHE A 662 0.99 15.91 -9.57
N ASP A 663 0.81 16.94 -10.40
CA ASP A 663 -0.43 17.70 -10.52
C ASP A 663 -1.31 17.04 -11.60
N PRO A 664 -2.19 16.09 -11.23
CA PRO A 664 -3.01 15.40 -12.21
C PRO A 664 -3.99 16.41 -12.81
N GLN A 665 -3.76 16.81 -14.06
CA GLN A 665 -4.86 17.34 -14.87
C GLN A 665 -5.92 16.24 -14.92
N ILE A 666 -7.10 16.54 -14.38
CA ILE A 666 -8.18 15.55 -14.23
C ILE A 666 -9.00 15.54 -15.52
N ASP A 667 -9.12 14.39 -16.20
CA ASP A 667 -10.19 14.24 -17.19
C ASP A 667 -11.48 14.12 -16.39
N LYS A 668 -12.35 15.13 -16.51
CA LYS A 668 -13.64 15.11 -15.81
C LYS A 668 -14.45 13.94 -16.38
N GLY A 669 -14.94 13.09 -15.48
CA GLY A 669 -15.69 11.88 -15.81
C GLY A 669 -16.80 12.19 -16.83
N LYS A 670 -16.85 11.38 -17.89
CA LYS A 670 -17.78 11.57 -18.99
C LYS A 670 -19.07 10.82 -18.66
N MET A 671 -20.20 11.51 -18.77
CA MET A 671 -21.52 10.88 -18.70
C MET A 671 -21.89 10.41 -20.11
N GLN A 672 -22.06 9.11 -20.28
CA GLN A 672 -22.55 8.54 -21.53
C GLN A 672 -24.04 8.23 -21.35
N MET A 673 -24.88 8.93 -22.12
CA MET A 673 -26.34 8.76 -22.08
C MET A 673 -26.80 7.93 -23.27
N ALA A 674 -27.48 6.80 -23.07
CA ALA A 674 -28.18 6.09 -24.13
C ALA A 674 -29.69 6.31 -24.00
N VAL A 675 -30.37 6.62 -25.10
CA VAL A 675 -31.83 6.81 -25.14
C VAL A 675 -32.45 5.57 -25.75
N VAL A 676 -33.37 4.92 -25.04
CA VAL A 676 -34.10 3.74 -25.51
C VAL A 676 -35.58 4.05 -25.61
N ALA A 677 -36.14 4.00 -26.81
CA ALA A 677 -37.57 4.13 -27.07
C ALA A 677 -38.19 2.75 -27.34
N ASP A 678 -39.17 2.35 -26.53
CA ASP A 678 -39.99 1.16 -26.78
C ASP A 678 -41.27 1.59 -27.51
N LEU A 679 -41.36 1.17 -28.78
CA LEU A 679 -42.43 1.48 -29.71
C LEU A 679 -43.57 0.45 -29.65
N GLY A 680 -43.43 -0.60 -28.83
CA GLY A 680 -44.40 -1.69 -28.70
C GLY A 680 -45.86 -1.28 -28.55
N PRO A 681 -46.18 -0.22 -27.79
CA PRO A 681 -47.56 0.26 -27.64
C PRO A 681 -48.15 0.92 -28.89
N LEU A 682 -47.31 1.47 -29.79
CA LEU A 682 -47.76 2.14 -31.02
C LEU A 682 -47.91 1.17 -32.19
N VAL A 683 -47.06 0.15 -32.27
CA VAL A 683 -46.99 -0.74 -33.45
C VAL A 683 -47.63 -2.12 -33.22
N GLY A 684 -48.16 -2.38 -32.02
CA GLY A 684 -48.80 -3.66 -31.67
C GLY A 684 -47.84 -4.86 -31.58
N ALA A 685 -46.52 -4.62 -31.70
CA ALA A 685 -45.47 -5.62 -31.65
C ALA A 685 -44.30 -5.09 -30.79
N PRO A 686 -43.70 -5.87 -29.87
CA PRO A 686 -42.75 -5.36 -28.89
C PRO A 686 -41.40 -5.04 -29.55
N CYS A 687 -41.25 -3.79 -29.99
CA CYS A 687 -40.08 -3.29 -30.72
C CYS A 687 -39.42 -2.14 -29.97
N ALA A 688 -38.13 -2.22 -29.71
CA ALA A 688 -37.36 -1.20 -29.01
C ALA A 688 -36.17 -0.70 -29.86
N ILE A 689 -35.91 0.60 -29.79
CA ILE A 689 -34.80 1.28 -30.47
C ILE A 689 -33.93 1.94 -29.41
N SER A 690 -32.66 1.59 -29.36
CA SER A 690 -31.62 2.18 -28.51
C SER A 690 -30.66 3.03 -29.35
N ILE A 691 -30.48 4.29 -28.98
CA ILE A 691 -29.55 5.22 -29.60
C ILE A 691 -28.52 5.60 -28.54
N ALA A 692 -27.24 5.30 -28.81
CA ALA A 692 -26.11 5.65 -27.95
C ALA A 692 -25.15 6.58 -28.72
N PRO A 693 -24.64 7.65 -28.08
CA PRO A 693 -23.76 8.62 -28.74
C PRO A 693 -22.33 8.12 -28.99
N ASN A 694 -21.98 6.87 -28.61
CA ASN A 694 -20.68 6.23 -28.85
C ASN A 694 -20.84 4.68 -28.92
N SER A 695 -19.96 3.98 -29.66
CA SER A 695 -20.02 2.53 -29.91
C SER A 695 -19.55 1.62 -28.75
N ALA A 696 -19.02 2.19 -27.66
CA ALA A 696 -18.39 1.45 -26.57
C ALA A 696 -19.36 0.69 -25.64
N LYS A 697 -20.68 0.89 -25.78
CA LYS A 697 -21.69 0.26 -24.90
C LYS A 697 -22.23 -1.04 -25.51
N LYS A 698 -22.14 -2.16 -24.78
CA LYS A 698 -22.85 -3.40 -25.14
C LYS A 698 -24.36 -3.19 -25.04
N PHE A 699 -25.08 -3.58 -26.08
CA PHE A 699 -26.55 -3.48 -26.13
C PHE A 699 -27.18 -4.69 -25.44
N ASP A 700 -27.69 -4.52 -24.22
CA ASP A 700 -28.39 -5.58 -23.49
C ASP A 700 -29.91 -5.50 -23.72
N PHE A 701 -30.41 -6.26 -24.69
CA PHE A 701 -31.83 -6.60 -24.79
C PHE A 701 -32.04 -8.00 -24.23
N TYR A 702 -33.08 -8.21 -23.40
CA TYR A 702 -33.52 -9.57 -23.07
C TYR A 702 -34.13 -10.19 -24.32
N ALA A 703 -33.40 -11.10 -24.97
CA ALA A 703 -33.82 -11.79 -26.18
C ALA A 703 -34.23 -13.23 -25.84
N PHE A 704 -35.46 -13.60 -26.16
CA PHE A 704 -35.89 -15.00 -26.14
C PHE A 704 -35.37 -15.69 -27.41
N LYS A 705 -34.60 -16.77 -27.22
CA LYS A 705 -33.97 -17.52 -28.30
C LYS A 705 -35.05 -18.05 -29.27
N GLY A 706 -35.05 -17.57 -30.53
CA GLY A 706 -35.94 -18.02 -31.60
C GLY A 706 -37.04 -17.06 -32.08
N ILE A 707 -37.25 -15.90 -31.43
CA ILE A 707 -38.34 -14.95 -31.78
C ILE A 707 -37.83 -13.51 -32.00
N SER A 708 -36.58 -13.20 -31.65
CA SER A 708 -36.01 -11.85 -31.73
C SER A 708 -35.28 -11.56 -33.04
N VAL A 709 -35.61 -10.47 -33.73
CA VAL A 709 -34.82 -9.89 -34.84
C VAL A 709 -34.16 -8.62 -34.33
N ASN A 710 -32.82 -8.59 -34.32
CA ASN A 710 -32.03 -7.43 -33.88
C ASN A 710 -31.17 -6.91 -35.03
N TYR A 711 -31.15 -5.59 -35.23
CA TYR A 711 -30.25 -4.88 -36.14
C TYR A 711 -29.43 -3.86 -35.35
N CYS A 712 -28.11 -3.94 -35.46
CA CYS A 712 -27.17 -3.07 -34.78
C CYS A 712 -26.19 -2.48 -35.78
N ASN A 713 -26.06 -1.15 -35.79
CA ASN A 713 -25.01 -0.47 -36.53
C ASN A 713 -24.11 0.29 -35.54
N ALA A 714 -22.92 -0.27 -35.31
CA ALA A 714 -21.84 0.35 -34.55
C ALA A 714 -20.73 0.73 -35.53
N LYS A 715 -20.49 2.02 -35.76
CA LYS A 715 -19.30 2.47 -36.50
C LYS A 715 -18.10 2.42 -35.55
N ASN A 716 -17.20 1.46 -35.77
CA ASN A 716 -15.98 1.30 -34.97
C ASN A 716 -14.72 1.89 -35.62
N ASP A 717 -14.81 2.52 -36.78
CA ASP A 717 -13.62 3.00 -37.46
C ASP A 717 -13.42 4.50 -37.22
N GLY A 718 -12.58 4.80 -36.23
CA GLY A 718 -11.76 6.00 -36.30
C GLY A 718 -10.64 5.77 -37.33
N GLU A 719 -10.97 5.72 -38.62
CA GLU A 719 -9.94 5.79 -39.66
C GLU A 719 -9.33 7.20 -39.62
N VAL A 720 -8.06 7.27 -39.23
CA VAL A 720 -7.24 8.46 -39.40
C VAL A 720 -6.96 8.58 -40.90
N HIS A 721 -7.69 9.45 -41.59
CA HIS A 721 -7.31 9.82 -42.96
C HIS A 721 -6.10 10.77 -42.90
N ALA A 722 -4.91 10.20 -43.08
CA ALA A 722 -3.70 10.97 -43.36
C ALA A 722 -3.70 11.36 -44.84
N THR A 723 -3.99 12.61 -45.16
CA THR A 723 -3.79 13.16 -46.53
C THR A 723 -2.34 13.57 -46.79
N GLY A 724 -1.44 13.43 -45.80
CA GLY A 724 0.01 13.60 -45.95
C GLY A 724 0.79 13.35 -44.65
N PRO A 725 2.14 13.30 -44.71
CA PRO A 725 3.01 12.90 -43.59
C PRO A 725 2.94 13.79 -42.34
N ASN A 726 2.38 15.00 -42.45
CA ASN A 726 2.41 16.02 -41.40
C ASN A 726 1.03 16.59 -41.03
N ASP A 727 -0.08 16.00 -41.49
CA ASP A 727 -1.41 16.53 -41.17
C ASP A 727 -2.33 15.41 -40.68
N VAL A 728 -2.23 15.12 -39.37
CA VAL A 728 -3.20 14.32 -38.63
C VAL A 728 -4.11 15.30 -37.92
N THR A 729 -5.22 15.67 -38.57
CA THR A 729 -6.27 16.41 -37.88
C THR A 729 -7.17 15.42 -37.15
N PRO A 730 -7.20 15.41 -35.80
CA PRO A 730 -8.20 14.64 -35.07
C PRO A 730 -9.54 15.34 -35.26
N GLN A 731 -10.31 14.95 -36.28
CA GLN A 731 -11.73 15.28 -36.26
C GLN A 731 -12.35 14.59 -35.04
N THR A 732 -13.03 15.36 -34.19
CA THR A 732 -13.88 14.80 -33.15
C THR A 732 -15.03 14.08 -33.86
N PRO A 733 -15.10 12.73 -33.85
CA PRO A 733 -16.14 12.05 -34.59
C PRO A 733 -17.47 12.27 -33.87
N LYS A 734 -18.40 13.03 -34.46
CA LYS A 734 -19.81 13.01 -34.03
C LYS A 734 -20.41 11.68 -34.48
N THR A 735 -20.29 10.63 -33.66
CA THR A 735 -20.63 9.25 -34.05
C THR A 735 -21.71 8.65 -33.15
N TYR A 736 -22.98 8.80 -33.54
CA TYR A 736 -24.07 8.05 -32.90
C TYR A 736 -24.08 6.59 -33.38
N SER A 737 -24.14 5.64 -32.45
CA SER A 737 -24.41 4.22 -32.69
C SER A 737 -25.88 3.93 -32.41
N TYR A 738 -26.56 3.15 -33.24
CA TYR A 738 -27.96 2.79 -33.05
C TYR A 738 -28.18 1.29 -33.19
N CYS A 739 -28.98 0.73 -32.31
CA CYS A 739 -29.47 -0.64 -32.36
C CYS A 739 -30.98 -0.65 -32.22
N GLY A 740 -31.67 -1.30 -33.14
CA GLY A 740 -33.10 -1.55 -33.06
C GLY A 740 -33.37 -3.04 -33.12
N GLY A 741 -34.26 -3.54 -32.27
CA GLY A 741 -34.67 -4.95 -32.29
C GLY A 741 -36.08 -5.13 -31.78
N CYS A 742 -36.78 -6.13 -32.30
CA CYS A 742 -38.08 -6.54 -31.79
C CYS A 742 -37.89 -7.75 -30.87
N SER A 743 -38.11 -7.57 -29.57
CA SER A 743 -38.08 -8.62 -28.55
C SER A 743 -39.19 -8.42 -27.52
N MET A 744 -39.81 -9.51 -27.07
CA MET A 744 -40.80 -9.45 -25.99
C MET A 744 -40.13 -9.04 -24.68
N ASN A 745 -40.37 -7.80 -24.25
CA ASN A 745 -40.00 -7.31 -22.92
C ASN A 745 -41.23 -7.37 -21.99
N PHE A 746 -41.04 -7.74 -20.72
CA PHE A 746 -42.08 -7.72 -19.69
C PHE A 746 -42.75 -6.33 -19.57
N VAL A 747 -42.01 -5.27 -19.92
CA VAL A 747 -42.49 -3.87 -20.03
C VAL A 747 -43.55 -3.70 -21.13
N GLY A 748 -43.40 -4.39 -22.27
CA GLY A 748 -44.38 -4.38 -23.37
C GLY A 748 -45.69 -5.07 -22.97
N ILE A 749 -45.61 -6.17 -22.21
CA ILE A 749 -46.77 -6.90 -21.69
C ILE A 749 -47.52 -6.06 -20.63
N ALA A 750 -46.79 -5.42 -19.72
CA ALA A 750 -47.39 -4.52 -18.73
C ALA A 750 -48.03 -3.28 -19.39
N THR A 751 -47.49 -2.83 -20.53
CA THR A 751 -48.05 -1.71 -21.28
C THR A 751 -49.32 -2.09 -22.06
N ALA A 752 -49.36 -3.29 -22.65
CA ALA A 752 -50.56 -3.82 -23.29
C ALA A 752 -51.70 -4.07 -22.30
N ALA A 753 -51.38 -4.44 -21.05
CA ALA A 753 -52.36 -4.62 -19.98
C ALA A 753 -52.92 -3.30 -19.39
N SER A 754 -52.30 -2.15 -19.68
CA SER A 754 -52.61 -0.86 -19.04
C SER A 754 -53.02 0.25 -20.02
N SER A 755 -53.23 -0.08 -21.30
CA SER A 755 -53.71 0.86 -22.33
C SER A 755 -55.17 1.34 -22.14
N SER A 756 -55.85 0.91 -21.07
CA SER A 756 -57.24 1.25 -20.75
C SER A 756 -57.40 2.42 -19.76
N ALA A 757 -56.32 3.00 -19.23
CA ALA A 757 -56.41 4.13 -18.30
C ALA A 757 -56.37 5.49 -19.04
N ALA A 758 -57.51 6.19 -19.07
CA ALA A 758 -57.75 7.45 -19.78
C ALA A 758 -57.10 8.70 -19.16
N PHE A 759 -56.17 8.55 -18.20
CA PHE A 759 -55.42 9.65 -17.62
C PHE A 759 -53.94 9.47 -17.90
N GLY A 760 -53.26 10.56 -18.29
CA GLY A 760 -51.83 10.58 -18.67
C GLY A 760 -50.83 10.18 -17.59
N LEU A 761 -51.26 9.53 -16.51
CA LEU A 761 -50.43 8.89 -15.48
C LEU A 761 -50.76 7.40 -15.41
N ASN A 762 -49.78 6.55 -15.69
CA ASN A 762 -49.94 5.09 -15.55
C ASN A 762 -49.30 4.61 -14.23
N PRO A 763 -50.09 4.38 -13.17
CA PRO A 763 -49.57 4.09 -11.83
C PRO A 763 -48.84 2.74 -11.74
N ILE A 764 -49.22 1.77 -12.58
CA ILE A 764 -48.58 0.45 -12.63
C ILE A 764 -47.18 0.57 -13.24
N LYS A 765 -47.04 1.33 -14.34
CA LYS A 765 -45.73 1.64 -14.92
C LYS A 765 -44.84 2.40 -13.95
N PHE A 766 -45.38 3.43 -13.30
CA PHE A 766 -44.66 4.19 -12.29
C PHE A 766 -44.16 3.29 -11.15
N GLY A 767 -45.02 2.42 -10.61
CA GLY A 767 -44.67 1.49 -9.54
C GLY A 767 -43.58 0.49 -9.92
N ILE A 768 -43.65 -0.12 -11.12
CA ILE A 768 -42.64 -1.09 -11.59
C ILE A 768 -41.26 -0.43 -11.77
N TYR A 769 -41.21 0.76 -12.36
CA TYR A 769 -39.95 1.49 -12.57
C TYR A 769 -39.38 2.04 -11.28
N LEU A 770 -40.23 2.52 -10.36
CA LEU A 770 -39.81 2.92 -9.02
C LEU A 770 -39.20 1.74 -8.26
N PHE A 771 -39.88 0.58 -8.25
CA PHE A 771 -39.36 -0.63 -7.63
C PHE A 771 -38.04 -1.09 -8.26
N ARG A 772 -37.94 -1.09 -9.60
CA ARG A 772 -36.71 -1.44 -10.32
C ARG A 772 -35.55 -0.49 -9.96
N SER A 773 -35.82 0.80 -9.86
CA SER A 773 -34.83 1.83 -9.47
C SER A 773 -34.32 1.57 -8.05
N ILE A 774 -35.24 1.32 -7.11
CA ILE A 774 -34.91 1.00 -5.72
C ILE A 774 -34.15 -0.33 -5.63
N HIS A 775 -34.59 -1.38 -6.35
CA HIS A 775 -33.93 -2.68 -6.36
C HIS A 775 -32.51 -2.60 -6.92
N ARG A 776 -32.30 -1.88 -8.03
CA ARG A 776 -30.96 -1.62 -8.60
C ARG A 776 -30.08 -0.84 -7.64
N PHE A 777 -30.63 0.18 -6.97
CA PHE A 777 -29.91 0.94 -5.95
C PHE A 777 -29.50 0.06 -4.77
N ILE A 778 -30.42 -0.74 -4.22
CA ILE A 778 -30.14 -1.68 -3.12
C ILE A 778 -29.07 -2.68 -3.54
N THR A 779 -29.17 -3.26 -4.74
CA THR A 779 -28.20 -4.22 -5.26
C THR A 779 -26.83 -3.58 -5.46
N ALA A 780 -26.78 -2.36 -6.01
CA ALA A 780 -25.53 -1.60 -6.14
C ALA A 780 -24.91 -1.30 -4.77
N LYS A 781 -25.73 -1.02 -3.75
CA LYS A 781 -25.28 -0.80 -2.35
C LYS A 781 -24.81 -2.07 -1.64
N LYS A 782 -25.10 -3.25 -2.19
CA LYS A 782 -24.63 -4.54 -1.65
C LYS A 782 -23.23 -4.93 -2.13
N ASP A 783 -22.59 -4.17 -3.03
CA ASP A 783 -21.21 -4.40 -3.45
C ASP A 783 -20.29 -4.50 -2.23
N GLN A 784 -19.63 -5.65 -2.09
CA GLN A 784 -18.76 -5.97 -0.94
C GLN A 784 -17.32 -5.49 -1.14
N VAL A 785 -16.95 -5.09 -2.36
CA VAL A 785 -15.58 -4.74 -2.74
C VAL A 785 -15.41 -3.22 -2.90
N ASN A 786 -16.30 -2.57 -3.66
CA ASN A 786 -16.13 -1.17 -4.06
C ASN A 786 -16.91 -0.16 -3.21
N ILE A 787 -17.67 -0.63 -2.22
CA ILE A 787 -18.33 0.23 -1.23
C ILE A 787 -17.58 0.09 0.09
N PRO A 788 -17.14 1.19 0.73
CA PRO A 788 -16.38 1.11 1.96
C PRO A 788 -17.05 0.28 3.05
N ARG A 789 -16.32 -0.72 3.56
CA ARG A 789 -16.70 -1.54 4.72
C ARG A 789 -15.48 -1.75 5.62
N SER A 790 -15.70 -1.52 6.91
CA SER A 790 -14.75 -1.84 7.98
C SER A 790 -15.44 -2.72 9.01
N TYR A 791 -14.66 -3.65 9.54
CA TYR A 791 -14.98 -4.42 10.72
C TYR A 791 -13.89 -4.16 11.75
N ASP A 792 -14.27 -4.13 13.02
CA ASP A 792 -13.40 -3.83 14.15
C ASP A 792 -13.51 -4.98 15.13
N VAL A 793 -12.61 -5.96 15.04
CA VAL A 793 -12.75 -7.24 15.75
C VAL A 793 -11.96 -7.21 17.05
N ASN A 794 -12.65 -7.36 18.18
CA ASN A 794 -11.99 -7.58 19.46
C ASN A 794 -11.70 -9.07 19.64
N LEU A 795 -10.42 -9.43 19.50
CA LEU A 795 -9.92 -10.81 19.58
C LEU A 795 -10.30 -11.53 20.90
N ASN A 796 -10.31 -10.81 22.03
CA ASN A 796 -10.69 -11.39 23.31
C ASN A 796 -12.19 -11.77 23.36
N TYR A 797 -13.06 -10.97 22.74
CA TYR A 797 -14.49 -11.27 22.66
C TYR A 797 -14.80 -12.42 21.71
N VAL A 798 -13.99 -12.56 20.64
CA VAL A 798 -14.07 -13.69 19.73
C VAL A 798 -13.66 -14.99 20.43
N ALA A 799 -12.56 -14.96 21.19
CA ALA A 799 -12.11 -16.10 21.98
C ALA A 799 -13.13 -16.48 23.08
N ASP A 800 -13.70 -15.51 23.81
CA ASP A 800 -14.75 -15.74 24.82
C ASP A 800 -16.00 -16.38 24.20
N ALA A 801 -16.44 -15.89 23.04
CA ALA A 801 -17.57 -16.48 22.32
C ALA A 801 -17.28 -17.93 21.91
N TYR A 802 -16.09 -18.20 21.38
CA TYR A 802 -15.69 -19.55 20.99
C TYR A 802 -15.62 -20.51 22.19
N GLN A 803 -15.02 -20.08 23.30
CA GLN A 803 -14.95 -20.88 24.53
C GLN A 803 -16.33 -21.18 25.10
N ARG A 804 -17.27 -20.24 25.00
CA ARG A 804 -18.63 -20.39 25.52
C ARG A 804 -19.50 -21.32 24.69
N TYR A 805 -19.36 -21.30 23.36
CA TYR A 805 -20.25 -22.01 22.44
C TYR A 805 -19.60 -23.21 21.73
N GLY A 806 -18.27 -23.41 21.85
CA GLY A 806 -17.50 -24.43 21.14
C GLY A 806 -17.23 -24.09 19.67
N GLU A 807 -18.08 -23.28 19.06
CA GLU A 807 -17.94 -22.68 17.73
C GLU A 807 -18.45 -21.23 17.76
N ILE A 808 -18.07 -20.39 16.79
CA ILE A 808 -18.70 -19.06 16.64
C ILE A 808 -20.09 -19.21 16.00
N PRO A 809 -21.21 -18.88 16.68
CA PRO A 809 -22.53 -18.90 16.07
C PRO A 809 -22.65 -17.88 14.92
N LYS A 810 -23.38 -18.21 13.85
CA LYS A 810 -23.61 -17.28 12.72
C LYS A 810 -24.25 -15.97 13.14
N SER A 811 -25.13 -15.99 14.15
CA SER A 811 -25.75 -14.79 14.71
C SER A 811 -24.73 -13.85 15.36
N CYS A 812 -23.58 -14.35 15.82
CA CYS A 812 -22.54 -13.56 16.47
C CYS A 812 -21.63 -12.80 15.49
N VAL A 813 -21.55 -13.21 14.22
CA VAL A 813 -20.57 -12.68 13.25
C VAL A 813 -20.67 -11.16 13.13
N ASP A 814 -21.87 -10.62 12.96
CA ASP A 814 -22.09 -9.17 12.84
C ASP A 814 -21.76 -8.40 14.12
N MET A 815 -21.97 -9.01 15.30
CA MET A 815 -21.69 -8.40 16.61
C MET A 815 -20.19 -8.35 16.86
N LEU A 816 -19.51 -9.50 16.68
CA LEU A 816 -18.06 -9.63 16.84
C LEU A 816 -17.31 -8.77 15.82
N GLY A 817 -17.83 -8.66 14.59
CA GLY A 817 -17.29 -7.76 13.56
C GLY A 817 -17.46 -6.27 13.87
N GLN A 818 -18.30 -5.90 14.84
CA GLN A 818 -18.41 -4.53 15.38
C GLN A 818 -17.64 -4.35 16.69
N GLY A 819 -16.89 -5.36 17.12
CA GLY A 819 -16.08 -5.30 18.34
C GLY A 819 -16.91 -5.46 19.60
N LEU A 820 -18.12 -5.99 19.46
CA LEU A 820 -19.06 -6.23 20.55
C LEU A 820 -19.00 -7.69 20.97
N ARG A 821 -19.31 -7.98 22.23
CA ARG A 821 -19.48 -9.35 22.72
C ARG A 821 -20.70 -10.01 22.07
N CYS A 822 -20.65 -11.33 21.93
CA CYS A 822 -21.82 -12.05 21.45
C CYS A 822 -22.88 -12.22 22.55
N PHE A 823 -24.06 -11.68 22.28
CA PHE A 823 -25.29 -11.86 23.06
C PHE A 823 -26.44 -12.30 22.14
N ASP A 824 -27.65 -12.40 22.69
CA ASP A 824 -28.83 -12.89 21.93
C ASP A 824 -29.19 -11.99 20.74
N ASP A 825 -28.96 -10.68 20.86
CA ASP A 825 -29.24 -9.70 19.81
C ASP A 825 -28.25 -8.51 19.81
N MET A 826 -28.17 -7.82 18.67
CA MET A 826 -27.28 -6.69 18.42
C MET A 826 -27.53 -5.49 19.36
N CYS A 827 -28.79 -5.23 19.71
CA CYS A 827 -29.14 -4.15 20.63
C CYS A 827 -28.69 -4.46 22.06
N GLY A 828 -28.81 -5.72 22.48
CA GLY A 828 -28.24 -6.23 23.73
C GLY A 828 -26.72 -6.05 23.74
N ALA A 829 -26.03 -6.43 22.67
CA ALA A 829 -24.59 -6.26 22.59
C ALA A 829 -24.13 -4.80 22.72
N LYS A 830 -24.82 -3.86 22.06
CA LYS A 830 -24.55 -2.41 22.19
C LYS A 830 -24.89 -1.86 23.58
N ALA A 831 -25.98 -2.32 24.17
CA ALA A 831 -26.36 -1.93 25.53
C ALA A 831 -25.35 -2.45 26.57
N ALA A 832 -24.85 -3.67 26.40
CA ALA A 832 -23.79 -4.23 27.22
C ALA A 832 -22.50 -3.39 27.08
N ASP A 833 -22.02 -3.14 25.85
CA ASP A 833 -20.82 -2.33 25.60
C ASP A 833 -20.92 -0.93 26.23
N TYR A 834 -22.05 -0.24 26.07
CA TYR A 834 -22.28 1.06 26.70
C TYR A 834 -22.22 0.97 28.24
N PHE A 835 -22.84 -0.06 28.83
CA PHE A 835 -22.81 -0.28 30.26
C PHE A 835 -21.39 -0.57 30.77
N GLU A 836 -20.63 -1.44 30.09
CA GLU A 836 -19.24 -1.78 30.46
C GLU A 836 -18.34 -0.54 30.42
N LYS A 837 -18.43 0.26 29.34
CA LYS A 837 -17.65 1.50 29.19
C LYS A 837 -17.97 2.53 30.25
N ARG A 838 -19.24 2.65 30.66
CA ARG A 838 -19.69 3.65 31.61
C ARG A 838 -19.37 3.30 33.06
N THR A 839 -19.53 2.02 33.42
CA THR A 839 -19.46 1.57 34.82
C THR A 839 -18.17 0.84 35.17
N GLY A 840 -17.40 0.40 34.16
CA GLY A 840 -16.26 -0.51 34.32
C GLY A 840 -16.65 -1.95 34.69
N GLY A 841 -17.94 -2.24 34.86
CA GLY A 841 -18.45 -3.58 35.19
C GLY A 841 -18.56 -4.48 33.97
N LYS A 842 -18.11 -5.73 34.08
CA LYS A 842 -18.28 -6.76 33.04
C LYS A 842 -19.70 -7.34 33.08
N VAL A 843 -20.39 -7.32 31.95
CA VAL A 843 -21.70 -7.93 31.74
C VAL A 843 -21.54 -9.42 31.49
N THR A 844 -22.31 -10.23 32.21
CA THR A 844 -22.32 -11.70 32.06
C THR A 844 -23.56 -12.18 31.31
N LYS A 845 -24.70 -11.54 31.55
CA LYS A 845 -25.97 -11.80 30.85
C LYS A 845 -26.70 -10.49 30.60
N ILE A 846 -27.38 -10.42 29.46
CA ILE A 846 -28.26 -9.30 29.12
C ILE A 846 -29.51 -9.83 28.44
N HIS A 847 -30.66 -9.27 28.80
CA HIS A 847 -31.92 -9.51 28.13
C HIS A 847 -32.57 -8.17 27.79
N VAL A 848 -33.01 -8.01 26.54
CA VAL A 848 -33.63 -6.77 26.07
C VAL A 848 -35.13 -6.94 25.98
N ILE A 849 -35.87 -6.06 26.63
CA ILE A 849 -37.34 -6.04 26.58
C ILE A 849 -37.79 -4.79 25.82
N GLY A 850 -38.60 -4.96 24.78
CA GLY A 850 -39.23 -3.86 24.06
C GLY A 850 -40.32 -3.20 24.89
N SER A 851 -40.45 -1.88 24.81
CA SER A 851 -41.63 -1.20 25.35
C SER A 851 -42.82 -1.46 24.43
N ASN A 852 -43.58 -2.54 24.68
CA ASN A 852 -45.03 -2.67 24.42
C ASN A 852 -45.55 -4.03 24.91
N GLY A 853 -46.02 -4.04 26.16
CA GLY A 853 -46.91 -5.06 26.71
C GLY A 853 -48.39 -4.67 26.53
N SER A 854 -48.81 -4.32 25.31
CA SER A 854 -50.23 -4.22 24.97
C SER A 854 -50.47 -4.66 23.53
N PRO A 855 -51.31 -5.68 23.29
CA PRO A 855 -51.64 -6.14 21.95
C PRO A 855 -52.62 -5.14 21.33
N ALA A 856 -52.13 -4.19 20.56
CA ALA A 856 -52.98 -3.38 19.68
C ALA A 856 -53.18 -4.14 18.37
N HIS A 857 -54.46 -4.32 18.02
CA HIS A 857 -54.94 -4.97 16.82
C HIS A 857 -54.28 -4.44 15.53
N GLY A 858 -53.89 -5.39 14.67
CA GLY A 858 -54.04 -5.30 13.21
C GLY A 858 -53.32 -4.17 12.46
N GLY A 859 -52.17 -4.52 11.88
CA GLY A 859 -51.78 -4.06 10.53
C GLY A 859 -51.01 -2.75 10.44
N ASP A 860 -49.67 -2.84 10.49
CA ASP A 860 -48.82 -2.27 9.44
C ASP A 860 -47.36 -2.80 9.56
N PRO A 861 -46.73 -3.35 8.50
CA PRO A 861 -45.40 -3.93 8.58
C PRO A 861 -44.24 -2.91 8.45
N PHE A 862 -44.48 -1.60 8.60
CA PHE A 862 -43.49 -0.56 8.27
C PHE A 862 -43.11 0.43 9.38
N ASP A 863 -43.58 0.28 10.62
CA ASP A 863 -43.26 1.23 11.69
C ASP A 863 -42.13 0.75 12.64
N ASP A 864 -40.89 0.71 12.11
CA ASP A 864 -39.64 0.36 12.84
C ASP A 864 -38.87 1.62 13.30
N ASN A 865 -39.59 2.72 13.56
CA ASN A 865 -39.02 4.03 13.89
C ASN A 865 -39.03 4.29 15.40
N SER A 866 -37.96 3.83 16.07
CA SER A 866 -37.56 4.17 17.46
C SER A 866 -38.37 3.52 18.60
N VAL A 867 -38.31 2.19 18.71
CA VAL A 867 -38.83 1.50 19.90
C VAL A 867 -37.83 1.69 21.05
N SER A 868 -38.21 2.46 22.06
CA SER A 868 -37.50 2.50 23.35
C SER A 868 -37.43 1.08 23.93
N LYS A 869 -36.26 0.64 24.38
CA LYS A 869 -36.03 -0.69 24.94
C LYS A 869 -35.41 -0.56 26.32
N THR A 870 -35.55 -1.60 27.14
CA THR A 870 -34.87 -1.69 28.44
C THR A 870 -34.00 -2.93 28.47
N ALA A 871 -32.71 -2.74 28.73
CA ALA A 871 -31.76 -3.81 28.96
C ALA A 871 -31.79 -4.22 30.44
N TRP A 872 -31.97 -5.52 30.69
CA TRP A 872 -31.82 -6.16 31.98
C TRP A 872 -30.46 -6.85 32.02
N ILE A 873 -29.55 -6.29 32.81
CA ILE A 873 -28.12 -6.58 32.81
C ILE A 873 -27.76 -7.30 34.11
N THR A 874 -27.10 -8.44 34.01
CA THR A 874 -26.35 -9.05 35.12
C THR A 874 -24.88 -8.74 34.91
N SER A 875 -24.22 -8.17 35.92
CA SER A 875 -22.82 -7.78 35.85
C SER A 875 -22.05 -8.21 37.10
N ASN A 876 -20.73 -8.12 37.04
CA ASN A 876 -19.87 -8.36 38.21
C ASN A 876 -19.95 -7.27 39.29
N LEU A 877 -20.63 -6.14 39.05
CA LEU A 877 -20.76 -5.05 40.02
C LEU A 877 -21.79 -5.37 41.13
N CYS A 878 -22.76 -6.24 40.87
CA CYS A 878 -23.71 -6.73 41.86
C CYS A 878 -24.30 -8.08 41.47
N SER A 879 -24.64 -8.90 42.45
CA SER A 879 -25.18 -10.26 42.26
C SER A 879 -26.66 -10.31 41.84
N GLY A 880 -27.18 -9.22 41.28
CA GLY A 880 -28.57 -9.07 40.87
C GLY A 880 -28.70 -8.47 39.48
N GLN A 881 -29.87 -7.91 39.16
CA GLN A 881 -30.13 -7.30 37.85
C GLN A 881 -30.13 -5.79 37.93
N ILE A 882 -29.60 -5.17 36.88
CA ILE A 882 -29.55 -3.73 36.64
C ILE A 882 -30.38 -3.45 35.38
N THR A 883 -31.18 -2.40 35.39
CA THR A 883 -31.94 -1.96 34.22
C THR A 883 -31.35 -0.70 33.63
N MET A 884 -31.25 -0.65 32.30
CA MET A 884 -30.82 0.52 31.54
C MET A 884 -31.74 0.73 30.33
N PRO A 885 -32.48 1.85 30.27
CA PRO A 885 -33.28 2.19 29.08
C PRO A 885 -32.39 2.70 27.96
N PHE A 886 -32.74 2.41 26.71
CA PHE A 886 -32.02 2.87 25.52
C PHE A 886 -32.92 2.81 24.28
N GLN A 887 -32.52 3.43 23.17
CA GLN A 887 -33.20 3.28 21.89
C GLN A 887 -32.34 2.44 20.96
N CYS A 888 -32.95 1.53 20.17
CA CYS A 888 -32.24 0.71 19.19
C CYS A 888 -33.22 -0.01 18.25
N ARG A 889 -32.98 0.06 16.94
CA ARG A 889 -33.75 -0.70 15.93
C ARG A 889 -33.34 -2.17 15.88
N SER A 890 -34.19 -3.04 15.35
CA SER A 890 -33.97 -4.49 15.20
C SER A 890 -32.59 -4.86 14.62
N ASN A 891 -32.14 -4.11 13.62
CA ASN A 891 -30.82 -4.26 12.97
C ASN A 891 -29.64 -3.61 13.73
N GLY A 892 -29.85 -3.14 14.96
CA GLY A 892 -28.85 -2.45 15.76
C GLY A 892 -28.59 -0.98 15.40
N SER A 893 -29.25 -0.44 14.37
CA SER A 893 -29.09 0.97 13.98
C SER A 893 -29.85 1.92 14.92
N GLY A 894 -29.40 3.17 14.98
CA GLY A 894 -30.02 4.18 15.85
C GLY A 894 -29.88 3.88 17.34
N PHE A 895 -28.81 3.19 17.75
CA PHE A 895 -28.53 2.98 19.17
C PHE A 895 -28.27 4.34 19.84
N TYR A 896 -29.03 4.65 20.89
CA TYR A 896 -28.87 5.88 21.65
C TYR A 896 -29.11 5.65 23.14
N ALA A 897 -28.11 6.00 23.93
CA ALA A 897 -28.16 6.10 25.38
C ALA A 897 -27.34 7.33 25.80
N THR A 898 -27.95 8.26 26.54
CA THR A 898 -27.28 9.47 27.02
C THR A 898 -26.44 9.21 28.26
N ASP A 899 -25.46 10.06 28.56
CA ASP A 899 -24.72 10.04 29.83
C ASP A 899 -25.62 10.32 31.05
N ARG A 900 -26.86 10.79 30.83
CA ARG A 900 -27.87 10.93 31.89
C ARG A 900 -28.83 9.75 31.99
N THR A 901 -28.67 8.74 31.13
CA THR A 901 -29.49 7.52 31.14
C THR A 901 -29.38 6.86 32.51
N PRO A 902 -30.49 6.68 33.23
CA PRO A 902 -30.44 6.15 34.58
C PRO A 902 -30.15 4.65 34.54
N ILE A 903 -28.99 4.27 35.08
CA ILE A 903 -28.64 2.88 35.38
C ILE A 903 -29.15 2.58 36.79
N ARG A 904 -30.09 1.64 36.93
CA ARG A 904 -30.75 1.36 38.22
C ARG A 904 -30.67 -0.10 38.58
N GLY A 905 -30.36 -0.42 39.84
CA GLY A 905 -30.53 -1.77 40.35
C GLY A 905 -32.01 -2.15 40.37
N ALA A 906 -32.40 -3.17 39.60
CA ALA A 906 -33.76 -3.67 39.54
C ALA A 906 -34.10 -4.57 40.74
N THR A 907 -33.14 -5.42 41.12
CA THR A 907 -33.24 -6.31 42.28
C THR A 907 -32.72 -5.65 43.56
N GLU A 908 -33.24 -6.08 44.71
CA GLU A 908 -32.84 -5.58 46.04
C GLU A 908 -31.32 -5.62 46.27
N LYS A 909 -30.64 -6.67 45.81
CA LYS A 909 -29.17 -6.82 45.87
C LYS A 909 -28.37 -5.76 45.10
N CYS A 910 -29.01 -5.01 44.21
CA CYS A 910 -28.42 -3.94 43.43
C CYS A 910 -29.06 -2.56 43.70
N ARG A 911 -30.17 -2.50 44.46
CA ARG A 911 -30.85 -1.24 44.82
C ARG A 911 -29.97 -0.45 45.79
N GLY A 912 -29.83 0.85 45.55
CA GLY A 912 -29.03 1.76 46.39
C GLY A 912 -27.54 1.88 46.00
N LYS A 913 -27.02 1.03 45.11
CA LYS A 913 -25.70 1.25 44.51
C LYS A 913 -25.76 2.39 43.49
N LYS A 914 -24.80 3.32 43.56
CA LYS A 914 -24.56 4.31 42.49
C LYS A 914 -23.71 3.65 41.41
N PHE A 915 -24.21 3.66 40.17
CA PHE A 915 -23.56 3.12 38.98
C PHE A 915 -23.18 4.22 38.01
#